data_AF-A0A950DTI5-F1
#
_entry.id   AF-A0A950DTI5-F1
#
_cell.length_a   1.000
_cell.length_b   1.000
_cell.length_c   1.000
_cell.angle_alpha   90.00
_cell.angle_beta   90.00
_cell.angle_gamma   90.00
#
_symmetry.space_group_name_H-M   'P 1'
#
loop_
_entity.id
_entity.type
_entity.pdbx_description
1 polymer ?
#
loop_
_entity_poly.entity_id
_entity_poly.type
_entity_poly.pdbx_seq_one_letter_code
_entity_poly.pdbx_strand_id
1 'polypeptide(L)'
;MRLRLDNQSGFLAATLATASSAIEFATPPGFATITSPDYYAIELEPGTPRYEVVYLTAFTAGAGSGTVLRAREGTAAVPHLSGVAWSHSPTAYDFLGTEYFPVKQFAAKGDGVVLYDATMTANSNILSSPSASFTATDVGKAIGVVGAGPNASWGGLANGTTISAWVNAQTIQLSNTASVSVSNAVCVYGTDDTKSFQAALNSAKAAGGGRVSVAAGTYVISKMLQVDTNCALVGLSRNATRLFLVGNFDSGVIRMGTPNAPYETDMEVRSLTVGMVGPNQRNGSAFGVGAIASRFTIDDVEVSLPAKTGTLAGLAAGATTASFTLVSGGPPADGEVLLIDIGGFSEVRAITSVRGTGPYTVGWSGGILSSHNASAVAQALNYSSPCIGILAPPSAAATEQIGPGLIHNCLVCNTIADAIYTANSDSLTVLACEVTVSGDDAISCHSASAGGPQQTDTSIIGCTIEHAGARGISVLGGLRTIVEGNTVAGAFGAGINLAAGQGFQALDTCIVEGNTLRDCGSDLQPSYAVGSGGAPRPTVTVSGVAAYFGGSNNTFTHVKVVDNEVRNFKGGGILFYSSDGTAALDSVEVINNSIESWNSAALTTGQYAPPSYAGIYVEKTLQPTTELEVSGNTIRSPAGEGISIASSVEALVEVADNLLASVNASGLSSISAISCLNTGVSVVTGNELGGSVASVTNFADLNGAGSGSAIWGNADAGLPTVNFIGGAMSGTPVGNGHTRWYGAGAPAGALGIDGDYYEREDGGSGTHLYFRSSGTWSAIV
;
A
#
# COMPACT_ATOMS: atom_id res chain seq x y z
N MET A 1 -3.17 38.85 9.78
CA MET A 1 -3.81 37.74 9.03
C MET A 1 -5.26 38.12 8.71
N ARG A 2 -5.79 37.76 7.54
CA ARG A 2 -7.21 38.00 7.20
C ARG A 2 -8.07 37.01 7.98
N LEU A 3 -9.04 37.49 8.75
CA LEU A 3 -9.93 36.67 9.57
C LEU A 3 -11.30 36.53 8.89
N ARG A 4 -11.96 35.37 9.00
CA ARG A 4 -13.33 35.13 8.50
C ARG A 4 -14.24 34.67 9.63
N LEU A 5 -15.42 35.26 9.73
CA LEU A 5 -16.46 34.97 10.73
C LEU A 5 -17.83 35.27 10.12
N ASP A 6 -18.62 34.21 9.91
CA ASP A 6 -20.08 34.17 9.78
C ASP A 6 -20.78 35.24 8.92
N ASN A 7 -20.21 35.61 7.76
CA ASN A 7 -20.82 36.49 6.74
C ASN A 7 -21.75 37.60 7.29
N GLN A 8 -21.27 38.36 8.28
CA GLN A 8 -22.12 39.34 8.96
C GLN A 8 -22.36 40.58 8.09
N SER A 9 -23.51 41.23 8.27
CA SER A 9 -23.85 42.47 7.58
C SER A 9 -24.64 43.41 8.49
N GLY A 10 -24.70 44.69 8.11
CA GLY A 10 -25.45 45.70 8.87
C GLY A 10 -25.39 47.06 8.21
N PHE A 11 -25.60 48.11 9.00
CA PHE A 11 -25.55 49.50 8.54
C PHE A 11 -24.53 50.33 9.34
N LEU A 12 -23.99 51.40 8.75
CA LEU A 12 -23.13 52.35 9.46
C LEU A 12 -23.96 53.28 10.36
N ALA A 13 -23.48 53.58 11.57
CA ALA A 13 -24.10 54.53 12.49
C ALA A 13 -23.84 55.99 12.08
N ALA A 14 -22.67 56.27 11.51
CA ALA A 14 -22.22 57.60 11.15
C ALA A 14 -21.62 57.65 9.74
N THR A 15 -21.50 58.86 9.20
CA THR A 15 -20.86 59.10 7.91
C THR A 15 -19.36 58.80 7.99
N LEU A 16 -18.88 57.90 7.13
CA LEU A 16 -17.45 57.60 6.96
C LEU A 16 -16.85 58.48 5.86
N ALA A 17 -16.31 59.64 6.23
CA ALA A 17 -15.66 60.58 5.30
C ALA A 17 -14.42 59.96 4.63
N THR A 18 -14.06 60.39 3.42
CA THR A 18 -12.95 59.83 2.60
C THR A 18 -11.63 59.67 3.36
N ALA A 19 -11.27 60.62 4.22
CA ALA A 19 -10.03 60.60 5.00
C ALA A 19 -10.18 60.00 6.42
N SER A 20 -11.38 59.57 6.81
CA SER A 20 -11.62 58.98 8.13
C SER A 20 -11.07 57.55 8.20
N SER A 21 -10.45 57.20 9.32
CA SER A 21 -10.08 55.83 9.67
C SER A 21 -11.00 55.22 10.73
N ALA A 22 -11.96 55.97 11.29
CA ALA A 22 -12.91 55.46 12.27
C ALA A 22 -14.22 55.05 11.57
N ILE A 23 -14.59 53.78 11.67
CA ILE A 23 -15.87 53.24 11.22
C ILE A 23 -16.79 53.05 12.42
N GLU A 24 -18.07 53.43 12.28
CA GLU A 24 -19.09 53.25 13.32
C GLU A 24 -20.24 52.39 12.78
N PHE A 25 -20.62 51.37 13.52
CA PHE A 25 -21.66 50.41 13.17
C PHE A 25 -22.96 50.72 13.92
N ALA A 26 -24.10 50.75 13.21
CA ALA A 26 -25.41 50.99 13.79
C ALA A 26 -25.80 49.90 14.81
N THR A 27 -25.28 48.69 14.63
CA THR A 27 -25.31 47.60 15.59
C THR A 27 -23.91 47.00 15.67
N PRO A 28 -23.31 46.86 16.86
CA PRO A 28 -22.01 46.24 17.02
C PRO A 28 -21.93 44.88 16.31
N PRO A 29 -21.00 44.66 15.38
CA PRO A 29 -20.81 43.35 14.77
C PRO A 29 -20.29 42.35 15.81
N GLY A 30 -20.67 41.08 15.66
CA GLY A 30 -20.19 39.97 16.49
C GLY A 30 -18.75 39.54 16.20
N PHE A 31 -17.90 40.47 15.77
CA PHE A 31 -16.49 40.20 15.51
C PHE A 31 -15.71 40.05 16.81
N ALA A 32 -14.72 39.17 16.82
CA ALA A 32 -13.77 39.08 17.92
C ALA A 32 -12.90 40.36 18.00
N THR A 33 -12.32 40.61 19.18
CA THR A 33 -11.33 41.68 19.35
C THR A 33 -10.13 41.42 18.45
N ILE A 34 -9.71 42.43 17.68
CA ILE A 34 -8.57 42.35 16.77
C ILE A 34 -7.66 43.57 16.90
N THR A 35 -6.38 43.35 16.62
CA THR A 35 -5.34 44.38 16.51
C THR A 35 -4.46 44.09 15.29
N SER A 36 -3.93 45.13 14.66
CA SER A 36 -2.95 45.00 13.57
C SER A 36 -1.82 44.02 13.95
N PRO A 37 -1.42 43.07 13.08
CA PRO A 37 -1.68 43.01 11.63
C PRO A 37 -2.91 42.20 11.20
N ASP A 38 -3.79 41.81 12.12
CA ASP A 38 -5.03 41.10 11.77
C ASP A 38 -6.09 42.05 11.24
N TYR A 39 -6.94 41.56 10.34
CA TYR A 39 -8.01 42.36 9.79
C TYR A 39 -9.22 41.55 9.31
N TYR A 40 -10.40 42.20 9.33
CA TYR A 40 -11.58 41.77 8.58
C TYR A 40 -11.74 42.62 7.32
N ALA A 41 -12.04 42.00 6.19
CA ALA A 41 -12.40 42.75 4.98
C ALA A 41 -13.89 43.07 5.00
N ILE A 42 -14.25 44.33 4.83
CA ILE A 42 -15.62 44.80 4.86
C ILE A 42 -15.92 45.48 3.53
N GLU A 43 -16.99 45.05 2.88
CA GLU A 43 -17.58 45.69 1.71
C GLU A 43 -18.56 46.77 2.17
N LEU A 44 -18.37 48.00 1.70
CA LEU A 44 -19.26 49.13 1.93
C LEU A 44 -20.07 49.40 0.66
N GLU A 45 -21.38 49.58 0.81
CA GLU A 45 -22.33 49.80 -0.28
C GLU A 45 -22.20 48.78 -1.45
N PRO A 46 -22.21 47.45 -1.18
CA PRO A 46 -22.08 46.43 -2.21
C PRO A 46 -23.15 46.59 -3.30
N GLY A 47 -22.73 46.48 -4.57
CA GLY A 47 -23.60 46.62 -5.74
C GLY A 47 -23.89 48.06 -6.19
N THR A 48 -23.24 49.06 -5.59
CA THR A 48 -23.39 50.48 -5.97
C THR A 48 -22.13 51.04 -6.64
N PRO A 49 -22.21 52.19 -7.34
CA PRO A 49 -21.03 52.92 -7.82
C PRO A 49 -20.09 53.44 -6.72
N ARG A 50 -20.52 53.39 -5.46
CA ARG A 50 -19.74 53.77 -4.28
C ARG A 50 -19.13 52.57 -3.56
N TYR A 51 -19.15 51.39 -4.17
CA TYR A 51 -18.55 50.20 -3.61
C TYR A 51 -17.10 50.42 -3.18
N GLU A 52 -16.78 50.06 -1.94
CA GLU A 52 -15.44 50.11 -1.40
C GLU A 52 -15.15 48.89 -0.51
N VAL A 53 -13.94 48.36 -0.60
CA VAL A 53 -13.41 47.39 0.36
C VAL A 53 -12.52 48.12 1.36
N VAL A 54 -12.81 47.92 2.65
CA VAL A 54 -11.99 48.42 3.76
C VAL A 54 -11.48 47.27 4.61
N TYR A 55 -10.32 47.43 5.23
CA TYR A 55 -9.80 46.46 6.20
C TYR A 55 -10.01 47.01 7.61
N LEU A 56 -10.87 46.39 8.41
CA LEU A 56 -11.00 46.68 9.83
C LEU A 56 -9.77 46.09 10.54
N THR A 57 -8.87 46.94 11.02
CA THR A 57 -7.56 46.54 11.58
C THR A 57 -7.46 46.68 13.10
N ALA A 58 -8.43 47.34 13.73
CA ALA A 58 -8.57 47.35 15.18
C ALA A 58 -10.05 47.40 15.56
N PHE A 59 -10.48 46.50 16.44
CA PHE A 59 -11.85 46.41 16.93
C PHE A 59 -11.86 45.72 18.28
N THR A 60 -12.71 46.16 19.20
CA THR A 60 -12.96 45.46 20.48
C THR A 60 -14.29 44.75 20.39
N ALA A 61 -14.36 43.47 20.75
CA ALA A 61 -15.59 42.68 20.67
C ALA A 61 -16.78 43.40 21.34
N GLY A 62 -17.90 43.52 20.62
CA GLY A 62 -19.10 44.22 21.08
C GLY A 62 -19.04 45.76 21.01
N ALA A 63 -17.94 46.36 20.51
CA ALA A 63 -17.86 47.80 20.31
C ALA A 63 -18.70 48.27 19.12
N GLY A 64 -19.26 49.47 19.21
CA GLY A 64 -19.97 50.12 18.11
C GLY A 64 -19.06 50.76 17.06
N SER A 65 -17.73 50.73 17.23
CA SER A 65 -16.78 51.36 16.32
C SER A 65 -15.44 50.64 16.27
N GLY A 66 -14.67 50.91 15.21
CA GLY A 66 -13.32 50.38 15.03
C GLY A 66 -12.47 51.22 14.05
N THR A 67 -11.25 50.75 13.80
CA THR A 67 -10.29 51.42 12.91
C THR A 67 -10.20 50.68 11.58
N VAL A 68 -10.37 51.39 10.47
CA VAL A 68 -10.26 50.85 9.11
C VAL A 68 -9.09 51.43 8.34
N LEU A 69 -8.51 50.60 7.47
CA LEU A 69 -7.73 51.03 6.33
C LEU A 69 -8.61 51.02 5.08
N ARG A 70 -8.66 52.15 4.38
CA ARG A 70 -9.54 52.40 3.24
C ARG A 70 -8.93 52.02 1.90
N ALA A 71 -9.76 52.06 0.84
CA ALA A 71 -9.33 51.85 -0.55
C ALA A 71 -8.53 50.56 -0.75
N ARG A 72 -9.03 49.44 -0.20
CA ARG A 72 -8.36 48.15 -0.29
C ARG A 72 -8.82 47.39 -1.52
N GLU A 73 -7.99 46.45 -1.94
CA GLU A 73 -8.27 45.55 -3.08
C GLU A 73 -8.61 46.27 -4.39
N GLY A 74 -7.94 47.40 -4.64
CA GLY A 74 -8.12 48.18 -5.87
C GLY A 74 -9.37 49.08 -5.89
N THR A 75 -10.17 49.10 -4.81
CA THR A 75 -11.27 50.06 -4.66
C THR A 75 -10.76 51.47 -4.33
N ALA A 76 -11.56 52.51 -4.60
CA ALA A 76 -11.23 53.89 -4.30
C ALA A 76 -11.93 54.34 -3.00
N ALA A 77 -11.25 55.15 -2.17
CA ALA A 77 -11.86 55.70 -0.97
C ALA A 77 -12.95 56.73 -1.32
N VAL A 78 -14.19 56.51 -0.88
CA VAL A 78 -15.32 57.42 -1.12
C VAL A 78 -16.08 57.76 0.16
N PRO A 79 -16.76 58.92 0.26
CA PRO A 79 -17.61 59.18 1.43
C PRO A 79 -18.82 58.23 1.46
N HIS A 80 -19.02 57.54 2.58
CA HIS A 80 -20.23 56.73 2.83
C HIS A 80 -21.09 57.42 3.89
N LEU A 81 -22.40 57.54 3.64
CA LEU A 81 -23.32 58.22 4.56
C LEU A 81 -23.71 57.32 5.74
N SER A 82 -24.21 57.90 6.83
CA SER A 82 -24.91 57.12 7.87
C SER A 82 -26.06 56.30 7.25
N GLY A 83 -26.27 55.08 7.73
CA GLY A 83 -27.31 54.17 7.26
C GLY A 83 -26.97 53.40 5.98
N VAL A 84 -25.76 53.53 5.43
CA VAL A 84 -25.31 52.68 4.31
C VAL A 84 -25.01 51.26 4.77
N ALA A 85 -25.29 50.29 3.89
CA ALA A 85 -25.05 48.88 4.17
C ALA A 85 -23.55 48.56 4.16
N TRP A 86 -23.14 47.66 5.06
CA TRP A 86 -21.84 46.99 5.04
C TRP A 86 -22.04 45.48 5.11
N SER A 87 -21.08 44.74 4.56
CA SER A 87 -21.04 43.27 4.64
C SER A 87 -19.61 42.78 4.81
N HIS A 88 -19.41 41.79 5.68
CA HIS A 88 -18.22 40.97 5.71
C HIS A 88 -18.45 39.78 4.78
N SER A 89 -18.10 39.92 3.51
CA SER A 89 -18.31 38.92 2.46
C SER A 89 -16.99 38.51 1.80
N PRO A 90 -16.97 37.39 1.05
CA PRO A 90 -15.85 37.07 0.17
C PRO A 90 -15.62 38.18 -0.85
N THR A 91 -14.46 38.83 -0.82
CA THR A 91 -14.09 39.87 -1.78
C THR A 91 -13.34 39.29 -2.98
N ALA A 92 -13.05 40.08 -4.01
CA ALA A 92 -12.21 39.63 -5.11
C ALA A 92 -10.87 39.04 -4.60
N TYR A 93 -10.24 39.63 -3.57
CA TYR A 93 -8.98 39.12 -3.02
C TYR A 93 -9.10 37.77 -2.30
N ASP A 94 -10.27 37.43 -1.77
CA ASP A 94 -10.56 36.07 -1.30
C ASP A 94 -10.53 35.02 -2.41
N PHE A 95 -10.66 35.47 -3.66
CA PHE A 95 -10.49 34.67 -4.87
C PHE A 95 -9.12 34.90 -5.53
N LEU A 96 -8.41 36.00 -5.25
CA LEU A 96 -7.06 36.28 -5.81
C LEU A 96 -5.94 35.50 -5.11
N GLY A 97 -6.20 34.86 -3.97
CA GLY A 97 -5.30 33.81 -3.43
C GLY A 97 -5.38 32.49 -4.19
N THR A 98 -6.33 32.35 -5.10
CA THR A 98 -6.45 31.23 -6.04
C THR A 98 -6.86 31.79 -7.39
N GLU A 99 -5.93 32.50 -8.07
CA GLU A 99 -6.14 32.80 -9.48
C GLU A 99 -6.49 31.48 -10.19
N TYR A 100 -7.69 31.43 -10.75
CA TYR A 100 -8.17 30.27 -11.50
C TYR A 100 -7.71 30.44 -12.95
N PHE A 101 -7.06 29.42 -13.47
CA PHE A 101 -6.61 29.33 -14.85
C PHE A 101 -7.36 28.18 -15.53
N PRO A 102 -8.64 28.35 -15.93
CA PRO A 102 -9.37 27.29 -16.61
C PRO A 102 -8.69 26.92 -17.92
N VAL A 103 -8.38 25.64 -18.12
CA VAL A 103 -7.68 25.17 -19.34
C VAL A 103 -8.43 25.52 -20.64
N LYS A 104 -9.77 25.70 -20.56
CA LYS A 104 -10.59 26.14 -21.70
C LYS A 104 -10.32 27.59 -22.14
N GLN A 105 -9.86 28.46 -21.25
CA GLN A 105 -9.38 29.80 -21.63
C GLN A 105 -8.10 29.74 -22.47
N PHE A 106 -7.34 28.65 -22.32
CA PHE A 106 -6.14 28.33 -23.09
C PHE A 106 -6.45 27.41 -24.29
N ALA A 107 -7.71 27.35 -24.72
CA ALA A 107 -8.21 26.62 -25.87
C ALA A 107 -8.23 25.08 -25.77
N ALA A 108 -8.07 24.51 -24.57
CA ALA A 108 -8.26 23.07 -24.38
C ALA A 108 -9.68 22.64 -24.76
N LYS A 109 -9.82 21.51 -25.45
CA LYS A 109 -11.10 21.04 -25.99
C LYS A 109 -11.79 20.05 -25.07
N GLY A 110 -11.08 19.05 -24.58
CA GLY A 110 -11.68 17.95 -23.81
C GLY A 110 -12.63 17.09 -24.66
N ASP A 111 -12.37 16.98 -25.96
CA ASP A 111 -13.18 16.27 -26.96
C ASP A 111 -12.69 14.84 -27.25
N GLY A 112 -11.90 14.27 -26.34
CA GLY A 112 -11.35 12.93 -26.46
C GLY A 112 -12.43 11.84 -26.42
N VAL A 113 -12.17 10.77 -27.15
CA VAL A 113 -13.04 9.59 -27.25
C VAL A 113 -12.20 8.36 -26.92
N VAL A 114 -12.75 7.48 -26.08
CA VAL A 114 -12.15 6.19 -25.72
C VAL A 114 -12.96 5.08 -26.39
N LEU A 115 -12.27 4.23 -27.13
CA LEU A 115 -12.78 3.03 -27.81
C LEU A 115 -12.12 1.80 -27.18
N TYR A 116 -12.79 0.65 -27.26
CA TYR A 116 -12.34 -0.60 -26.64
C TYR A 116 -12.32 -1.80 -27.57
N ASP A 117 -12.69 -1.58 -28.83
CA ASP A 117 -12.82 -2.60 -29.86
C ASP A 117 -11.96 -2.26 -31.09
N ALA A 118 -10.88 -1.49 -30.88
CA ALA A 118 -10.00 -1.10 -31.96
C ALA A 118 -9.18 -2.28 -32.47
N THR A 119 -9.07 -2.38 -33.79
CA THR A 119 -8.35 -3.44 -34.48
C THR A 119 -7.41 -2.83 -35.52
N MET A 120 -6.17 -3.29 -35.52
CA MET A 120 -5.15 -2.95 -36.50
C MET A 120 -4.36 -4.20 -36.89
N THR A 121 -3.88 -4.26 -38.12
CA THR A 121 -2.97 -5.31 -38.59
C THR A 121 -1.54 -4.80 -38.59
N ALA A 122 -0.57 -5.64 -38.20
CA ALA A 122 0.85 -5.32 -38.32
C ALA A 122 1.20 -4.83 -39.74
N ASN A 123 2.02 -3.78 -39.81
CA ASN A 123 2.41 -3.06 -41.02
C ASN A 123 1.26 -2.36 -41.77
N SER A 124 0.09 -2.21 -41.15
CA SER A 124 -1.02 -1.40 -41.67
C SER A 124 -1.20 -0.14 -40.86
N ASN A 125 -1.58 0.95 -41.51
CA ASN A 125 -2.02 2.19 -40.86
C ASN A 125 -3.55 2.32 -40.85
N ILE A 126 -4.28 1.26 -41.18
CA ILE A 126 -5.73 1.24 -41.11
C ILE A 126 -6.16 0.77 -39.72
N LEU A 127 -6.93 1.62 -39.04
CA LEU A 127 -7.61 1.28 -37.81
C LEU A 127 -9.10 1.13 -38.08
N SER A 128 -9.66 0.05 -37.54
CA SER A 128 -11.10 -0.18 -37.54
C SER A 128 -11.61 -0.34 -36.11
N SER A 129 -12.81 0.14 -35.83
CA SER A 129 -13.49 -0.04 -34.55
C SER A 129 -15.01 -0.07 -34.82
N PRO A 130 -15.70 -1.19 -34.52
CA PRO A 130 -17.15 -1.29 -34.69
C PRO A 130 -17.95 -0.23 -33.92
N SER A 131 -17.50 0.13 -32.72
CA SER A 131 -18.14 1.11 -31.83
C SER A 131 -17.83 2.57 -32.17
N ALA A 132 -16.85 2.82 -33.05
CA ALA A 132 -16.46 4.16 -33.43
C ALA A 132 -17.56 4.91 -34.19
N SER A 133 -17.50 6.23 -34.10
CA SER A 133 -18.31 7.18 -34.88
C SER A 133 -17.41 8.25 -35.47
N PHE A 134 -16.38 7.82 -36.20
CA PHE A 134 -15.41 8.71 -36.83
C PHE A 134 -16.05 9.62 -37.87
N THR A 135 -15.55 10.84 -37.94
CA THR A 135 -15.98 11.88 -38.87
C THR A 135 -14.79 12.49 -39.58
N ALA A 136 -15.05 13.23 -40.67
CA ALA A 136 -13.99 13.99 -41.33
C ALA A 136 -13.33 15.05 -40.41
N THR A 137 -13.99 15.48 -39.32
CA THR A 137 -13.42 16.41 -38.35
C THR A 137 -12.41 15.78 -37.40
N ASP A 138 -12.28 14.46 -37.40
CA ASP A 138 -11.29 13.76 -36.59
C ASP A 138 -9.90 13.71 -37.24
N VAL A 139 -9.78 14.04 -38.53
CA VAL A 139 -8.49 14.13 -39.23
C VAL A 139 -7.60 15.17 -38.54
N GLY A 140 -6.37 14.77 -38.21
CA GLY A 140 -5.38 15.57 -37.49
C GLY A 140 -5.40 15.41 -35.98
N LYS A 141 -6.42 14.75 -35.40
CA LYS A 141 -6.45 14.44 -33.96
C LYS A 141 -5.35 13.46 -33.59
N ALA A 142 -4.82 13.60 -32.37
CA ALA A 142 -3.86 12.67 -31.80
C ALA A 142 -4.57 11.36 -31.45
N ILE A 143 -3.87 10.24 -31.57
CA ILE A 143 -4.44 8.91 -31.33
C ILE A 143 -3.41 7.95 -30.75
N GLY A 144 -3.82 7.18 -29.75
CA GLY A 144 -3.08 6.06 -29.18
C GLY A 144 -3.88 4.78 -29.30
N VAL A 145 -3.20 3.65 -29.52
CA VAL A 145 -3.79 2.31 -29.56
C VAL A 145 -2.90 1.38 -28.75
N VAL A 146 -3.45 0.78 -27.70
CA VAL A 146 -2.73 -0.12 -26.81
C VAL A 146 -2.27 -1.36 -27.58
N GLY A 147 -1.01 -1.74 -27.43
CA GLY A 147 -0.42 -2.97 -28.01
C GLY A 147 -0.02 -2.88 -29.49
N ALA A 148 -0.39 -1.81 -30.22
CA ALA A 148 -0.11 -1.69 -31.65
C ALA A 148 1.34 -1.28 -31.99
N GLY A 149 2.16 -1.00 -30.98
CA GLY A 149 3.56 -0.58 -31.12
C GLY A 149 4.57 -1.70 -31.34
N PRO A 150 5.87 -1.38 -31.48
CA PRO A 150 6.95 -2.35 -31.74
C PRO A 150 7.11 -3.46 -30.69
N ASN A 151 6.67 -3.21 -29.45
CA ASN A 151 6.68 -4.22 -28.39
C ASN A 151 5.28 -4.81 -28.28
N ALA A 152 5.04 -6.01 -28.83
CA ALA A 152 3.71 -6.64 -28.83
C ALA A 152 3.09 -6.77 -27.43
N SER A 153 3.92 -7.00 -26.42
CA SER A 153 3.48 -7.12 -25.03
C SER A 153 3.25 -5.76 -24.38
N TRP A 154 3.90 -4.68 -24.85
CA TRP A 154 3.96 -3.44 -24.10
C TRP A 154 3.95 -2.07 -24.86
N GLY A 155 3.85 -2.05 -26.19
CA GLY A 155 4.03 -0.83 -26.98
C GLY A 155 2.70 -0.25 -27.47
N GLY A 156 2.47 1.05 -27.29
CA GLY A 156 1.49 1.76 -28.11
C GLY A 156 2.08 2.24 -29.44
N LEU A 157 1.24 2.80 -30.31
CA LEU A 157 1.69 3.44 -31.57
C LEU A 157 2.81 4.46 -31.32
N ALA A 158 3.61 4.73 -32.36
CA ALA A 158 4.70 5.68 -32.29
C ALA A 158 4.23 7.07 -31.81
N ASN A 159 5.11 7.78 -31.09
CA ASN A 159 4.82 9.13 -30.61
C ASN A 159 4.44 10.08 -31.76
N GLY A 160 3.41 10.89 -31.55
CA GLY A 160 2.89 11.83 -32.55
C GLY A 160 2.01 11.20 -33.63
N THR A 161 1.54 9.96 -33.44
CA THR A 161 0.57 9.37 -34.37
C THR A 161 -0.73 10.18 -34.39
N THR A 162 -1.20 10.50 -35.60
CA THR A 162 -2.46 11.23 -35.84
C THR A 162 -3.36 10.49 -36.83
N ILE A 163 -4.63 10.90 -36.88
CA ILE A 163 -5.58 10.46 -37.91
C ILE A 163 -5.25 11.18 -39.22
N SER A 164 -4.72 10.46 -40.21
CA SER A 164 -4.29 11.05 -41.49
C SER A 164 -5.41 11.14 -42.52
N ALA A 165 -6.39 10.23 -42.47
CA ALA A 165 -7.58 10.30 -43.30
C ALA A 165 -8.78 9.61 -42.64
N TRP A 166 -9.97 10.17 -42.87
CA TRP A 166 -11.24 9.53 -42.57
C TRP A 166 -11.66 8.66 -43.75
N VAL A 167 -11.92 7.37 -43.50
CA VAL A 167 -12.38 6.43 -44.55
C VAL A 167 -13.89 6.29 -44.47
N ASN A 168 -14.42 5.99 -43.28
CA ASN A 168 -15.84 5.95 -42.96
C ASN A 168 -16.06 6.04 -41.43
N ALA A 169 -17.30 5.91 -40.96
CA ALA A 169 -17.64 6.04 -39.54
C ALA A 169 -16.93 5.06 -38.59
N GLN A 170 -16.46 3.91 -39.09
CA GLN A 170 -15.82 2.85 -38.30
C GLN A 170 -14.38 2.58 -38.74
N THR A 171 -13.84 3.34 -39.69
CA THR A 171 -12.50 3.11 -40.24
C THR A 171 -11.80 4.42 -40.54
N ILE A 172 -10.54 4.50 -40.11
CA ILE A 172 -9.65 5.63 -40.35
C ILE A 172 -8.28 5.13 -40.80
N GLN A 173 -7.53 6.02 -41.44
CA GLN A 173 -6.12 5.83 -41.73
C GLN A 173 -5.30 6.69 -40.77
N LEU A 174 -4.23 6.12 -40.23
CA LEU A 174 -3.30 6.77 -39.30
C LEU A 174 -2.05 7.26 -40.04
N SER A 175 -1.29 8.17 -39.42
CA SER A 175 0.01 8.64 -39.93
C SER A 175 1.11 7.59 -39.80
N ASN A 176 0.95 6.65 -38.88
CA ASN A 176 1.92 5.60 -38.58
C ASN A 176 1.27 4.22 -38.73
N THR A 177 2.05 3.23 -39.15
CA THR A 177 1.61 1.83 -39.20
C THR A 177 1.72 1.20 -37.82
N ALA A 178 0.81 0.28 -37.51
CA ALA A 178 0.99 -0.62 -36.38
C ALA A 178 2.19 -1.53 -36.64
N SER A 179 3.00 -1.79 -35.61
CA SER A 179 4.08 -2.79 -35.70
C SER A 179 3.58 -4.19 -35.34
N VAL A 180 2.47 -4.27 -34.60
CA VAL A 180 1.88 -5.51 -34.10
C VAL A 180 0.38 -5.49 -34.40
N SER A 181 -0.16 -6.65 -34.80
CA SER A 181 -1.60 -6.80 -34.97
C SER A 181 -2.28 -6.81 -33.61
N VAL A 182 -3.30 -5.99 -33.45
CA VAL A 182 -4.13 -5.95 -32.24
C VAL A 182 -5.59 -6.09 -32.60
N SER A 183 -6.35 -6.71 -31.70
CA SER A 183 -7.80 -6.88 -31.79
C SER A 183 -8.42 -6.52 -30.46
N ASN A 184 -9.57 -5.85 -30.48
CA ASN A 184 -10.25 -5.38 -29.27
C ASN A 184 -9.36 -4.53 -28.34
N ALA A 185 -8.46 -3.74 -28.94
CA ALA A 185 -7.57 -2.87 -28.21
C ALA A 185 -8.29 -1.62 -27.71
N VAL A 186 -7.82 -1.10 -26.57
CA VAL A 186 -8.16 0.24 -26.12
C VAL A 186 -7.51 1.25 -27.06
N CYS A 187 -8.29 2.20 -27.55
CA CYS A 187 -7.86 3.30 -28.38
C CYS A 187 -8.40 4.61 -27.82
N VAL A 188 -7.58 5.65 -27.78
CA VAL A 188 -8.03 7.00 -27.40
C VAL A 188 -7.62 7.97 -28.49
N TYR A 189 -8.53 8.83 -28.90
CA TYR A 189 -8.25 9.90 -29.86
C TYR A 189 -8.94 11.21 -29.48
N GLY A 190 -8.37 12.34 -29.87
CA GLY A 190 -8.86 13.66 -29.47
C GLY A 190 -7.96 14.79 -29.94
N THR A 191 -8.39 16.03 -29.69
CA THR A 191 -7.49 17.18 -29.84
C THR A 191 -6.36 17.04 -28.82
N ASP A 192 -5.11 17.24 -29.26
CA ASP A 192 -3.97 17.27 -28.36
C ASP A 192 -3.96 18.58 -27.56
N ASP A 193 -4.42 18.49 -26.32
CA ASP A 193 -4.59 19.59 -25.39
C ASP A 193 -3.31 19.90 -24.60
N THR A 194 -2.19 19.21 -24.83
CA THR A 194 -0.92 19.42 -24.09
C THR A 194 -0.50 20.89 -24.03
N LYS A 195 -0.52 21.59 -25.17
CA LYS A 195 -0.10 23.01 -25.21
C LYS A 195 -1.01 23.91 -24.40
N SER A 196 -2.31 23.64 -24.41
CA SER A 196 -3.32 24.41 -23.67
C SER A 196 -3.19 24.22 -22.17
N PHE A 197 -2.99 22.98 -21.71
CA PHE A 197 -2.73 22.71 -20.29
C PHE A 197 -1.42 23.35 -19.82
N GLN A 198 -0.33 23.17 -20.57
CA GLN A 198 0.96 23.74 -20.16
C GLN A 198 0.91 25.27 -20.18
N ALA A 199 0.18 25.90 -21.11
CA ALA A 199 -0.01 27.34 -21.11
C ALA A 199 -0.74 27.82 -19.85
N ALA A 200 -1.79 27.12 -19.41
CA ALA A 200 -2.51 27.42 -18.17
C ALA A 200 -1.61 27.30 -16.93
N LEU A 201 -0.83 26.21 -16.84
CA LEU A 201 0.14 25.98 -15.76
C LEU A 201 1.23 27.05 -15.75
N ASN A 202 1.78 27.40 -16.91
CA ASN A 202 2.79 28.46 -17.03
C ASN A 202 2.22 29.83 -16.62
N SER A 203 0.95 30.10 -16.92
CA SER A 203 0.28 31.33 -16.46
C SER A 203 0.09 31.35 -14.95
N ALA A 204 -0.30 30.23 -14.33
CA ALA A 204 -0.37 30.11 -12.88
C ALA A 204 1.00 30.35 -12.23
N LYS A 205 2.06 29.69 -12.75
CA LYS A 205 3.43 29.91 -12.29
C LYS A 205 3.84 31.37 -12.41
N ALA A 206 3.55 32.02 -13.54
CA ALA A 206 3.90 33.42 -13.78
C ALA A 206 3.19 34.40 -12.83
N ALA A 207 2.00 34.02 -12.31
CA ALA A 207 1.28 34.75 -11.27
C ALA A 207 1.82 34.49 -9.85
N GLY A 208 2.85 33.64 -9.70
CA GLY A 208 3.41 33.23 -8.41
C GLY A 208 2.74 32.00 -7.79
N GLY A 209 1.84 31.35 -8.53
CA GLY A 209 1.02 30.22 -8.10
C GLY A 209 -0.42 30.34 -8.58
N GLY A 210 -1.22 29.29 -8.38
CA GLY A 210 -2.65 29.33 -8.70
C GLY A 210 -3.27 27.97 -9.01
N ARG A 211 -4.59 27.97 -9.23
CA ARG A 211 -5.37 26.76 -9.53
C ARG A 211 -5.70 26.68 -11.01
N VAL A 212 -5.09 25.74 -11.71
CA VAL A 212 -5.48 25.36 -13.06
C VAL A 212 -6.69 24.43 -12.97
N SER A 213 -7.87 24.96 -13.32
CA SER A 213 -9.12 24.19 -13.28
C SER A 213 -9.38 23.47 -14.60
N VAL A 214 -9.80 22.22 -14.50
CA VAL A 214 -10.10 21.35 -15.63
C VAL A 214 -11.56 20.95 -15.56
N ALA A 215 -12.33 21.35 -16.56
CA ALA A 215 -13.74 20.99 -16.64
C ALA A 215 -13.92 19.47 -16.87
N ALA A 216 -15.16 19.00 -16.74
CA ALA A 216 -15.49 17.64 -17.19
C ALA A 216 -15.20 17.49 -18.71
N GLY A 217 -14.64 16.34 -19.07
CA GLY A 217 -14.23 16.02 -20.43
C GLY A 217 -13.11 14.97 -20.46
N THR A 218 -12.88 14.43 -21.64
CA THR A 218 -11.74 13.55 -21.92
C THR A 218 -10.70 14.36 -22.68
N TYR A 219 -9.52 14.52 -22.11
CA TYR A 219 -8.43 15.33 -22.64
C TYR A 219 -7.33 14.40 -23.14
N VAL A 220 -6.93 14.58 -24.39
CA VAL A 220 -5.78 13.86 -24.95
C VAL A 220 -4.56 14.74 -24.82
N ILE A 221 -3.48 14.20 -24.26
CA ILE A 221 -2.19 14.88 -24.17
C ILE A 221 -1.13 14.01 -24.85
N SER A 222 -0.17 14.63 -25.53
CA SER A 222 0.96 13.94 -26.18
C SER A 222 2.27 14.03 -25.40
N LYS A 223 2.30 14.83 -24.33
CA LYS A 223 3.46 15.00 -23.45
C LYS A 223 3.03 15.15 -21.99
N MET A 224 3.95 14.80 -21.10
CA MET A 224 3.87 15.07 -19.67
C MET A 224 3.57 16.53 -19.38
N LEU A 225 2.64 16.78 -18.47
CA LEU A 225 2.34 18.11 -17.94
C LEU A 225 3.21 18.40 -16.73
N GLN A 226 3.79 19.60 -16.67
CA GLN A 226 4.59 20.05 -15.53
C GLN A 226 3.76 20.96 -14.63
N VAL A 227 3.53 20.52 -13.39
CA VAL A 227 2.99 21.33 -12.29
C VAL A 227 4.18 21.89 -11.50
N ASP A 228 4.23 23.21 -11.38
CA ASP A 228 5.33 23.94 -10.75
C ASP A 228 4.96 24.44 -9.34
N THR A 229 5.94 24.96 -8.59
CA THR A 229 5.76 25.55 -7.25
C THR A 229 4.49 26.41 -7.14
N ASN A 230 3.75 26.26 -6.03
CA ASN A 230 2.49 26.96 -5.72
C ASN A 230 1.35 26.75 -6.75
N CYS A 231 1.48 25.78 -7.66
CA CYS A 231 0.45 25.49 -8.66
C CYS A 231 -0.34 24.23 -8.30
N ALA A 232 -1.63 24.27 -8.64
CA ALA A 232 -2.55 23.17 -8.44
C ALA A 232 -3.24 22.81 -9.77
N LEU A 233 -3.28 21.54 -10.14
CA LEU A 233 -4.07 21.02 -11.25
C LEU A 233 -5.30 20.30 -10.70
N VAL A 234 -6.49 20.90 -10.91
CA VAL A 234 -7.72 20.50 -10.24
C VAL A 234 -8.78 20.12 -11.27
N GLY A 235 -9.16 18.84 -11.31
CA GLY A 235 -10.32 18.38 -12.07
C GLY A 235 -11.64 18.56 -11.34
N LEU A 236 -12.74 18.13 -11.96
CA LEU A 236 -14.07 18.16 -11.35
C LEU A 236 -14.30 16.99 -10.38
N SER A 237 -13.90 15.79 -10.79
CA SER A 237 -13.89 14.55 -10.02
C SER A 237 -13.18 13.45 -10.83
N ARG A 238 -12.85 12.33 -10.17
CA ARG A 238 -12.58 11.06 -10.88
C ARG A 238 -13.69 10.77 -11.89
N ASN A 239 -13.31 10.21 -13.04
CA ASN A 239 -14.15 9.88 -14.20
C ASN A 239 -14.87 11.05 -14.90
N ALA A 240 -15.04 12.22 -14.27
CA ALA A 240 -15.58 13.41 -14.93
C ALA A 240 -14.49 14.14 -15.73
N THR A 241 -13.31 14.31 -15.14
CA THR A 241 -12.14 14.89 -15.81
C THR A 241 -11.13 13.78 -16.05
N ARG A 242 -10.82 13.47 -17.32
CA ARG A 242 -9.96 12.35 -17.70
C ARG A 242 -8.82 12.85 -18.59
N LEU A 243 -7.57 12.58 -18.23
CA LEU A 243 -6.39 12.93 -19.02
C LEU A 243 -5.75 11.64 -19.54
N PHE A 244 -5.67 11.48 -20.86
CA PHE A 244 -5.01 10.34 -21.49
C PHE A 244 -3.76 10.76 -22.24
N LEU A 245 -2.62 10.21 -21.83
CA LEU A 245 -1.38 10.34 -22.57
C LEU A 245 -1.37 9.37 -23.76
N VAL A 246 -1.19 9.91 -24.96
CA VAL A 246 -1.01 9.15 -26.21
C VAL A 246 0.40 9.39 -26.76
N GLY A 247 1.06 8.33 -27.26
CA GLY A 247 2.34 8.45 -27.95
C GLY A 247 3.58 8.21 -27.08
N ASN A 248 4.16 9.24 -26.46
CA ASN A 248 5.42 9.09 -25.72
C ASN A 248 5.23 8.37 -24.38
N PHE A 249 5.42 7.06 -24.38
CA PHE A 249 5.26 6.26 -23.17
C PHE A 249 6.38 6.47 -22.18
N ASP A 250 7.60 6.84 -22.58
CA ASP A 250 8.77 7.00 -21.70
C ASP A 250 8.63 8.12 -20.65
N SER A 251 7.49 8.82 -20.64
CA SER A 251 7.15 9.92 -19.75
C SER A 251 5.80 9.65 -19.10
N GLY A 252 5.67 10.04 -17.83
CA GLY A 252 4.39 10.09 -17.14
C GLY A 252 3.39 11.13 -17.66
N VAL A 253 2.15 11.09 -17.16
CA VAL A 253 1.05 12.00 -17.55
C VAL A 253 1.25 13.37 -16.90
N ILE A 254 1.48 13.39 -15.58
CA ILE A 254 1.70 14.60 -14.79
C ILE A 254 2.99 14.45 -13.99
N ARG A 255 3.79 15.52 -13.93
CA ARG A 255 4.92 15.66 -13.03
C ARG A 255 4.76 16.92 -12.19
N MET A 256 4.93 16.79 -10.88
CA MET A 256 5.02 17.87 -9.92
C MET A 256 6.49 18.07 -9.57
N GLY A 257 7.00 19.28 -9.72
CA GLY A 257 8.41 19.58 -9.49
C GLY A 257 9.31 19.29 -10.69
N THR A 258 10.34 20.11 -10.87
CA THR A 258 11.33 20.00 -11.93
C THR A 258 12.51 19.14 -11.47
N PRO A 259 12.95 18.15 -12.26
CA PRO A 259 14.13 17.36 -11.91
C PRO A 259 15.36 18.27 -11.70
N ASN A 260 16.07 18.07 -10.59
CA ASN A 260 17.28 18.82 -10.19
C ASN A 260 17.06 20.31 -9.84
N ALA A 261 15.82 20.76 -9.66
CA ALA A 261 15.56 22.08 -9.07
C ALA A 261 15.56 21.96 -7.53
N PRO A 262 15.98 23.00 -6.79
CA PRO A 262 15.76 23.05 -5.35
C PRO A 262 14.26 22.88 -5.07
N TYR A 263 13.91 22.12 -4.02
CA TYR A 263 12.55 21.60 -3.81
C TYR A 263 11.45 22.63 -4.12
N GLU A 264 10.78 22.39 -5.23
CA GLU A 264 9.51 23.04 -5.52
C GLU A 264 8.50 22.62 -4.45
N THR A 265 7.67 23.57 -4.03
CA THR A 265 6.77 23.37 -2.88
C THR A 265 5.33 23.75 -3.17
N ASP A 266 4.43 23.25 -2.33
CA ASP A 266 3.02 23.65 -2.27
C ASP A 266 2.29 23.38 -3.60
N MET A 267 2.50 22.17 -4.13
CA MET A 267 1.89 21.70 -5.37
C MET A 267 0.75 20.74 -5.11
N GLU A 268 -0.27 20.76 -5.96
CA GLU A 268 -1.47 19.94 -5.80
C GLU A 268 -1.91 19.33 -7.14
N VAL A 269 -2.28 18.05 -7.14
CA VAL A 269 -3.03 17.40 -8.22
C VAL A 269 -4.24 16.74 -7.60
N ARG A 270 -5.44 17.06 -8.07
CA ARG A 270 -6.66 16.49 -7.47
C ARG A 270 -7.83 16.27 -8.39
N SER A 271 -8.72 15.37 -7.96
CA SER A 271 -10.08 15.20 -8.49
C SER A 271 -10.14 14.97 -9.99
N LEU A 272 -9.29 14.07 -10.50
CA LEU A 272 -9.21 13.71 -11.91
C LEU A 272 -8.78 12.26 -12.10
N THR A 273 -9.02 11.72 -13.29
CA THR A 273 -8.47 10.44 -13.73
C THR A 273 -7.32 10.68 -14.70
N VAL A 274 -6.18 10.02 -14.50
CA VAL A 274 -5.09 9.93 -15.48
C VAL A 274 -4.96 8.51 -16.00
N GLY A 275 -4.69 8.39 -17.30
CA GLY A 275 -4.41 7.11 -17.95
C GLY A 275 -3.37 7.25 -19.06
N MET A 276 -2.76 6.13 -19.45
CA MET A 276 -1.75 6.08 -20.51
C MET A 276 -2.13 5.00 -21.53
N VAL A 277 -2.21 5.37 -22.81
CA VAL A 277 -2.67 4.47 -23.88
C VAL A 277 -1.51 3.63 -24.41
N GLY A 278 -0.97 2.79 -23.54
CA GLY A 278 0.16 1.90 -23.80
C GLY A 278 0.86 1.55 -22.48
N PRO A 279 1.33 0.31 -22.29
CA PRO A 279 1.96 -0.06 -21.04
C PRO A 279 3.47 0.24 -21.06
N ASN A 280 3.87 1.34 -20.44
CA ASN A 280 5.26 1.59 -20.11
C ASN A 280 5.87 0.69 -18.99
N GLN A 281 6.73 -0.28 -19.35
CA GLN A 281 7.75 -0.82 -18.43
C GLN A 281 9.16 -0.61 -18.99
N ARG A 282 9.65 0.63 -18.98
CA ARG A 282 11.10 0.88 -19.01
C ARG A 282 11.48 1.97 -18.03
N ASN A 283 12.10 1.53 -16.92
CA ASN A 283 13.06 2.30 -16.13
C ASN A 283 12.55 3.63 -15.52
N GLY A 284 11.61 3.55 -14.57
CA GLY A 284 11.44 4.56 -13.52
C GLY A 284 10.92 5.96 -13.92
N SER A 285 10.59 6.23 -15.19
CA SER A 285 10.09 7.55 -15.63
C SER A 285 8.59 7.60 -15.96
N ALA A 286 7.88 6.52 -15.62
CA ALA A 286 6.64 6.05 -16.22
C ALA A 286 5.41 6.13 -15.29
N PHE A 287 5.04 7.31 -14.80
CA PHE A 287 4.00 7.45 -13.78
C PHE A 287 2.73 8.11 -14.32
N GLY A 288 1.55 7.75 -13.80
CA GLY A 288 0.35 8.55 -13.98
C GLY A 288 0.57 9.95 -13.40
N VAL A 289 0.88 10.01 -12.10
CA VAL A 289 1.27 11.24 -11.43
C VAL A 289 2.58 11.01 -10.72
N GLY A 290 3.58 11.85 -10.97
CA GLY A 290 4.85 11.79 -10.27
C GLY A 290 5.19 13.07 -9.57
N ALA A 291 5.82 12.96 -8.41
CA ALA A 291 6.26 14.10 -7.61
C ALA A 291 7.75 14.01 -7.32
N ILE A 292 8.46 15.11 -7.61
CA ILE A 292 9.87 15.32 -7.31
C ILE A 292 9.98 16.66 -6.59
N ALA A 293 9.38 16.73 -5.41
CA ALA A 293 9.02 17.98 -4.75
C ALA A 293 8.81 17.81 -3.25
N SER A 294 8.80 18.91 -2.50
CA SER A 294 8.41 18.92 -1.09
C SER A 294 7.04 19.58 -0.95
N ARG A 295 6.32 19.35 0.15
CA ARG A 295 4.96 19.88 0.41
C ARG A 295 4.02 19.72 -0.80
N PHE A 296 3.86 18.49 -1.29
CA PHE A 296 2.91 18.21 -2.37
C PHE A 296 1.67 17.46 -1.86
N THR A 297 0.58 17.57 -2.61
CA THR A 297 -0.66 16.81 -2.37
C THR A 297 -1.15 16.17 -3.66
N ILE A 298 -1.42 14.87 -3.61
CA ILE A 298 -2.14 14.11 -4.64
C ILE A 298 -3.43 13.60 -3.96
N ASP A 299 -4.58 14.16 -4.32
CA ASP A 299 -5.84 13.93 -3.60
C ASP A 299 -6.98 13.55 -4.55
N ASP A 300 -7.72 12.48 -4.26
CA ASP A 300 -8.87 12.04 -5.09
C ASP A 300 -8.48 11.87 -6.58
N VAL A 301 -7.29 11.30 -6.83
CA VAL A 301 -6.80 10.99 -8.18
C VAL A 301 -7.05 9.52 -8.48
N GLU A 302 -7.61 9.25 -9.65
CA GLU A 302 -7.63 7.91 -10.22
C GLU A 302 -6.49 7.74 -11.20
N VAL A 303 -5.69 6.70 -11.03
CA VAL A 303 -4.67 6.29 -11.99
C VAL A 303 -5.11 4.95 -12.55
N SER A 304 -5.66 4.97 -13.75
CA SER A 304 -6.22 3.79 -14.41
C SER A 304 -6.20 3.93 -15.92
N LEU A 305 -6.10 2.80 -16.61
CA LEU A 305 -6.81 2.70 -17.89
C LEU A 305 -8.26 2.32 -17.64
N PRO A 306 -9.17 2.72 -18.52
CA PRO A 306 -10.55 2.31 -18.40
C PRO A 306 -10.63 0.79 -18.53
N ALA A 307 -10.98 0.10 -17.45
CA ALA A 307 -11.06 -1.35 -17.44
C ALA A 307 -12.31 -1.83 -18.18
N LYS A 308 -12.25 -3.03 -18.77
CA LYS A 308 -13.50 -3.71 -19.17
C LYS A 308 -14.09 -4.34 -17.94
N THR A 309 -15.33 -4.02 -17.65
CA THR A 309 -16.07 -4.64 -16.56
C THR A 309 -17.29 -5.32 -17.11
N GLY A 310 -17.65 -6.44 -16.51
CA GLY A 310 -18.87 -7.16 -16.80
C GLY A 310 -19.34 -7.91 -15.58
N THR A 311 -20.43 -8.65 -15.76
CA THR A 311 -20.97 -9.56 -14.75
C THR A 311 -21.00 -10.97 -15.33
N LEU A 312 -20.68 -11.95 -14.49
CA LEU A 312 -20.83 -13.36 -14.84
C LEU A 312 -22.16 -13.89 -14.32
N ALA A 313 -22.81 -14.76 -15.12
CA ALA A 313 -23.84 -15.64 -14.59
C ALA A 313 -23.24 -16.57 -13.52
N GLY A 314 -24.06 -17.06 -12.59
CA GLY A 314 -23.56 -17.87 -11.46
C GLY A 314 -22.72 -19.06 -11.94
N LEU A 315 -21.55 -19.25 -11.32
CA LEU A 315 -20.57 -20.22 -11.76
C LEU A 315 -20.35 -21.26 -10.65
N ALA A 316 -20.40 -22.55 -10.99
CA ALA A 316 -20.06 -23.62 -10.06
C ALA A 316 -18.58 -24.01 -10.21
N ALA A 317 -17.88 -24.30 -9.11
CA ALA A 317 -16.49 -24.76 -9.14
C ALA A 317 -16.29 -25.87 -10.20
N GLY A 318 -15.23 -25.75 -10.99
CA GLY A 318 -14.94 -26.59 -12.15
C GLY A 318 -15.59 -26.17 -13.46
N ALA A 319 -16.50 -25.18 -13.48
CA ALA A 319 -17.07 -24.68 -14.74
C ALA A 319 -15.97 -24.12 -15.64
N THR A 320 -15.95 -24.53 -16.91
CA THR A 320 -14.92 -24.14 -17.91
C THR A 320 -15.38 -23.00 -18.82
N THR A 321 -16.62 -22.58 -18.68
CA THR A 321 -17.24 -21.49 -19.45
C THR A 321 -18.20 -20.69 -18.59
N ALA A 322 -18.37 -19.41 -18.90
CA ALA A 322 -19.32 -18.51 -18.27
C ALA A 322 -20.03 -17.60 -19.27
N SER A 323 -21.23 -17.15 -18.92
CA SER A 323 -21.87 -16.02 -19.61
C SER A 323 -21.40 -14.71 -19.00
N PHE A 324 -20.71 -13.88 -19.77
CA PHE A 324 -20.21 -12.55 -19.42
C PHE A 324 -21.10 -11.47 -20.06
N THR A 325 -21.77 -10.69 -19.23
CA THR A 325 -22.54 -9.52 -19.65
C THR A 325 -21.70 -8.27 -19.46
N LEU A 326 -21.39 -7.60 -20.57
CA LEU A 326 -20.61 -6.37 -20.57
C LEU A 326 -21.31 -5.25 -19.80
N VAL A 327 -20.60 -4.61 -18.87
CA VAL A 327 -21.03 -3.39 -18.16
C VAL A 327 -20.29 -2.17 -18.73
N SER A 328 -18.96 -2.23 -18.85
CA SER A 328 -18.14 -1.18 -19.44
C SER A 328 -16.92 -1.74 -20.17
N GLY A 329 -16.33 -0.96 -21.09
CA GLY A 329 -15.02 -1.25 -21.68
C GLY A 329 -14.98 -2.27 -22.83
N GLY A 330 -16.08 -2.54 -23.51
CA GLY A 330 -16.08 -3.38 -24.73
C GLY A 330 -16.05 -4.90 -24.50
N PRO A 331 -16.26 -5.72 -25.55
CA PRO A 331 -16.30 -7.17 -25.45
C PRO A 331 -15.02 -7.76 -24.82
N PRO A 332 -15.14 -8.89 -24.08
CA PRO A 332 -13.97 -9.68 -23.69
C PRO A 332 -13.28 -10.24 -24.94
N ALA A 333 -11.97 -10.52 -24.87
CA ALA A 333 -11.18 -11.09 -25.96
C ALA A 333 -10.47 -12.40 -25.56
N ASP A 334 -10.14 -13.23 -26.56
CA ASP A 334 -9.28 -14.40 -26.34
C ASP A 334 -7.90 -13.95 -25.84
N GLY A 335 -7.40 -14.59 -24.80
CA GLY A 335 -6.17 -14.23 -24.09
C GLY A 335 -6.33 -13.13 -23.05
N GLU A 336 -7.48 -12.43 -23.02
CA GLU A 336 -7.79 -11.45 -21.98
C GLU A 336 -8.00 -12.14 -20.63
N VAL A 337 -7.86 -11.38 -19.56
CA VAL A 337 -7.72 -11.94 -18.23
C VAL A 337 -8.75 -11.29 -17.35
N LEU A 338 -9.61 -12.09 -16.74
CA LEU A 338 -10.64 -11.61 -15.85
C LEU A 338 -10.23 -11.85 -14.40
N LEU A 339 -10.26 -10.80 -13.59
CA LEU A 339 -10.46 -10.93 -12.16
C LEU A 339 -11.96 -11.14 -11.94
N ILE A 340 -12.34 -12.31 -11.46
CA ILE A 340 -13.71 -12.75 -11.23
C ILE A 340 -14.02 -12.57 -9.74
N ASP A 341 -15.17 -11.96 -9.44
CA ASP A 341 -15.76 -11.84 -8.11
C ASP A 341 -14.87 -11.08 -7.12
N ILE A 342 -14.64 -9.79 -7.40
CA ILE A 342 -13.88 -8.86 -6.54
C ILE A 342 -14.46 -8.93 -5.11
N GLY A 343 -13.79 -9.64 -4.20
CA GLY A 343 -14.34 -10.08 -2.93
C GLY A 343 -13.67 -11.33 -2.36
N GLY A 344 -14.28 -11.95 -1.34
CA GLY A 344 -13.67 -13.06 -0.57
C GLY A 344 -13.47 -14.39 -1.31
N PHE A 345 -13.95 -14.51 -2.55
CA PHE A 345 -13.73 -15.68 -3.41
C PHE A 345 -13.10 -15.31 -4.75
N SER A 346 -12.44 -14.16 -4.82
CA SER A 346 -11.90 -13.66 -6.08
C SER A 346 -10.90 -14.62 -6.71
N GLU A 347 -10.93 -14.72 -8.04
CA GLU A 347 -9.93 -15.48 -8.77
C GLU A 347 -9.62 -14.88 -10.14
N VAL A 348 -8.38 -15.11 -10.60
CA VAL A 348 -7.92 -14.62 -11.89
C VAL A 348 -8.00 -15.74 -12.92
N ARG A 349 -8.58 -15.47 -14.09
CA ARG A 349 -8.69 -16.43 -15.20
C ARG A 349 -8.35 -15.82 -16.55
N ALA A 350 -7.46 -16.49 -17.27
CA ALA A 350 -7.22 -16.22 -18.67
C ALA A 350 -8.34 -16.81 -19.53
N ILE A 351 -8.96 -15.97 -20.35
CA ILE A 351 -9.97 -16.35 -21.32
C ILE A 351 -9.29 -17.08 -22.47
N THR A 352 -9.69 -18.32 -22.73
CA THR A 352 -9.21 -19.13 -23.85
C THR A 352 -10.14 -19.10 -25.06
N SER A 353 -11.38 -18.64 -24.89
CA SER A 353 -12.33 -18.44 -26.00
C SER A 353 -13.42 -17.43 -25.64
N VAL A 354 -13.87 -16.65 -26.63
CA VAL A 354 -15.03 -15.75 -26.55
C VAL A 354 -15.98 -16.04 -27.71
N ARG A 355 -17.28 -16.15 -27.41
CA ARG A 355 -18.33 -16.36 -28.41
C ARG A 355 -19.55 -15.48 -28.15
N GLY A 356 -20.30 -15.18 -29.21
CA GLY A 356 -21.55 -14.42 -29.15
C GLY A 356 -21.36 -12.91 -29.33
N THR A 357 -22.47 -12.18 -29.35
CA THR A 357 -22.53 -10.71 -29.54
C THR A 357 -23.03 -9.99 -28.27
N GLY A 358 -22.93 -10.64 -27.12
CA GLY A 358 -23.47 -10.16 -25.84
C GLY A 358 -24.84 -10.76 -25.49
N PRO A 359 -25.03 -11.30 -24.26
CA PRO A 359 -23.99 -11.74 -23.32
C PRO A 359 -22.98 -12.67 -24.01
N TYR A 360 -21.71 -12.49 -23.73
CA TYR A 360 -20.63 -13.27 -24.31
C TYR A 360 -20.51 -14.61 -23.58
N THR A 361 -20.16 -15.67 -24.28
CA THR A 361 -19.69 -16.90 -23.63
C THR A 361 -18.17 -16.84 -23.60
N VAL A 362 -17.60 -16.72 -22.40
CA VAL A 362 -16.16 -16.79 -22.17
C VAL A 362 -15.80 -18.20 -21.71
N GLY A 363 -14.65 -18.72 -22.14
CA GLY A 363 -14.11 -20.01 -21.70
C GLY A 363 -12.70 -19.86 -21.13
N TRP A 364 -12.24 -20.83 -20.33
CA TRP A 364 -10.90 -20.87 -19.75
C TRP A 364 -10.40 -22.32 -19.58
N SER A 365 -9.08 -22.50 -19.44
CA SER A 365 -8.48 -23.79 -19.13
C SER A 365 -8.53 -24.08 -17.62
N GLY A 366 -8.76 -25.34 -17.23
CA GLY A 366 -8.70 -25.78 -15.83
C GLY A 366 -9.96 -25.55 -14.97
N GLY A 367 -10.97 -24.84 -15.50
CA GLY A 367 -12.19 -24.51 -14.75
C GLY A 367 -11.99 -23.41 -13.70
N ILE A 368 -13.08 -22.89 -13.14
CA ILE A 368 -13.05 -21.99 -11.97
C ILE A 368 -12.75 -22.78 -10.68
N LEU A 369 -12.04 -22.20 -9.72
CA LEU A 369 -11.67 -22.91 -8.48
C LEU A 369 -12.78 -22.80 -7.44
N SER A 370 -13.46 -21.67 -7.41
CA SER A 370 -14.51 -21.34 -6.45
C SER A 370 -15.84 -21.17 -7.15
N SER A 371 -16.94 -21.51 -6.47
CA SER A 371 -18.26 -21.14 -6.97
C SER A 371 -18.50 -19.64 -6.79
N HIS A 372 -19.04 -19.00 -7.82
CA HIS A 372 -19.37 -17.58 -7.83
C HIS A 372 -20.88 -17.35 -7.95
N ASN A 373 -21.38 -16.32 -7.28
CA ASN A 373 -22.80 -15.98 -7.34
C ASN A 373 -23.20 -15.49 -8.74
N ALA A 374 -24.51 -15.54 -9.02
CA ALA A 374 -25.03 -14.84 -10.19
C ALA A 374 -24.91 -13.34 -9.94
N SER A 375 -24.22 -12.62 -10.82
CA SER A 375 -23.78 -11.21 -10.68
C SER A 375 -22.35 -11.01 -10.16
N ALA A 376 -21.52 -12.07 -10.11
CA ALA A 376 -20.09 -11.90 -9.85
C ALA A 376 -19.48 -10.89 -10.82
N VAL A 377 -18.89 -9.82 -10.28
CA VAL A 377 -18.24 -8.78 -11.09
C VAL A 377 -16.99 -9.37 -11.70
N ALA A 378 -16.85 -9.25 -13.01
CA ALA A 378 -15.65 -9.66 -13.73
C ALA A 378 -14.99 -8.44 -14.35
N GLN A 379 -13.76 -8.19 -13.98
CA GLN A 379 -12.97 -7.09 -14.50
C GLN A 379 -11.83 -7.63 -15.35
N ALA A 380 -11.75 -7.17 -16.59
CA ALA A 380 -10.59 -7.40 -17.42
C ALA A 380 -9.38 -6.67 -16.84
N LEU A 381 -8.33 -7.42 -16.56
CA LEU A 381 -7.01 -6.96 -16.21
C LEU A 381 -6.31 -6.48 -17.48
N ASN A 382 -6.79 -5.36 -18.02
CA ASN A 382 -6.04 -4.63 -19.04
C ASN A 382 -4.99 -3.82 -18.32
N TYR A 383 -3.83 -4.44 -18.12
CA TYR A 383 -2.75 -3.79 -17.40
C TYR A 383 -2.29 -2.55 -18.17
N SER A 384 -2.26 -1.46 -17.42
CA SER A 384 -1.74 -0.16 -17.78
C SER A 384 -0.48 0.10 -16.97
N SER A 385 0.37 1.03 -17.41
CA SER A 385 1.57 1.38 -16.65
C SER A 385 1.53 2.58 -15.73
N PRO A 386 0.47 3.39 -15.66
CA PRO A 386 0.55 4.55 -14.82
C PRO A 386 0.46 4.09 -13.35
N CYS A 387 1.48 4.44 -12.58
CA CYS A 387 1.47 4.39 -11.12
C CYS A 387 1.41 5.81 -10.55
N ILE A 388 1.14 5.96 -9.25
CA ILE A 388 1.52 7.18 -8.53
C ILE A 388 2.97 6.99 -8.09
N GLY A 389 3.89 7.73 -8.70
CA GLY A 389 5.32 7.54 -8.50
C GLY A 389 5.98 8.76 -7.85
N ILE A 390 6.31 8.67 -6.56
CA ILE A 390 7.19 9.62 -5.90
C ILE A 390 8.62 9.14 -6.12
N LEU A 391 9.31 9.74 -7.08
CA LEU A 391 10.67 9.38 -7.47
C LEU A 391 11.62 10.49 -7.05
N ALA A 392 12.56 10.18 -6.16
CA ALA A 392 13.77 10.97 -6.08
C ALA A 392 14.47 10.91 -7.45
N PRO A 393 15.11 12.01 -7.91
CA PRO A 393 15.77 12.01 -9.20
C PRO A 393 16.80 10.85 -9.24
N PRO A 394 16.77 9.99 -10.28
CA PRO A 394 17.52 8.74 -10.32
C PRO A 394 19.04 8.91 -10.44
N SER A 395 19.57 10.13 -10.32
CA SER A 395 21.02 10.30 -10.25
C SER A 395 21.51 9.74 -8.91
N ALA A 396 22.42 8.77 -8.95
CA ALA A 396 23.06 8.15 -7.79
C ALA A 396 23.85 9.12 -6.87
N ALA A 397 23.72 10.43 -7.10
CA ALA A 397 24.30 11.53 -6.34
C ALA A 397 23.23 12.46 -5.75
N ALA A 398 21.93 12.14 -5.87
CA ALA A 398 20.87 12.88 -5.21
C ALA A 398 20.96 12.63 -3.71
N THR A 399 21.76 13.44 -3.02
CA THR A 399 21.78 13.62 -1.57
C THR A 399 20.47 14.22 -1.03
N GLU A 400 19.47 14.35 -1.88
CA GLU A 400 18.29 15.17 -1.67
C GLU A 400 17.08 14.27 -1.40
N GLN A 401 16.58 14.36 -0.16
CA GLN A 401 15.40 13.70 0.35
C GLN A 401 14.14 14.49 -0.04
N ILE A 402 13.18 13.85 -0.71
CA ILE A 402 11.87 14.44 -1.01
C ILE A 402 11.22 14.85 0.31
N GLY A 403 10.84 16.11 0.46
CA GLY A 403 10.21 16.58 1.70
C GLY A 403 8.77 16.09 1.88
N PRO A 404 8.04 16.66 2.86
CA PRO A 404 6.72 16.16 3.27
C PRO A 404 5.74 16.10 2.09
N GLY A 405 4.92 15.07 2.06
CA GLY A 405 3.94 14.88 0.99
C GLY A 405 2.71 14.14 1.48
N LEU A 406 1.60 14.31 0.76
CA LEU A 406 0.35 13.62 1.02
C LEU A 406 -0.16 12.97 -0.27
N ILE A 407 -0.37 11.66 -0.25
CA ILE A 407 -1.20 10.94 -1.21
C ILE A 407 -2.46 10.51 -0.47
N HIS A 408 -3.62 10.99 -0.89
CA HIS A 408 -4.86 10.80 -0.15
C HIS A 408 -6.03 10.43 -1.05
N ASN A 409 -6.86 9.46 -0.61
CA ASN A 409 -8.11 9.09 -1.28
C ASN A 409 -7.94 8.77 -2.79
N CYS A 410 -6.77 8.26 -3.16
CA CYS A 410 -6.45 7.92 -4.55
C CYS A 410 -6.90 6.49 -4.87
N LEU A 411 -7.29 6.26 -6.12
CA LEU A 411 -7.54 4.93 -6.66
C LEU A 411 -6.49 4.62 -7.72
N VAL A 412 -5.68 3.59 -7.52
CA VAL A 412 -4.71 3.11 -8.51
C VAL A 412 -5.08 1.70 -8.90
N CYS A 413 -5.30 1.44 -10.20
CA CYS A 413 -5.68 0.10 -10.61
C CYS A 413 -5.10 -0.35 -11.94
N ASN A 414 -4.95 -1.67 -12.05
CA ASN A 414 -4.41 -2.36 -13.22
C ASN A 414 -3.03 -1.80 -13.60
N THR A 415 -2.09 -1.74 -12.66
CA THR A 415 -0.70 -1.32 -12.94
C THR A 415 0.16 -2.52 -13.31
N ILE A 416 1.22 -2.35 -14.10
CA ILE A 416 2.18 -3.44 -14.43
C ILE A 416 3.38 -3.52 -13.50
N ALA A 417 3.53 -2.55 -12.61
CA ALA A 417 4.58 -2.46 -11.61
C ALA A 417 3.93 -2.03 -10.29
N ASP A 418 4.66 -1.30 -9.46
CA ASP A 418 4.12 -0.75 -8.23
C ASP A 418 2.95 0.19 -8.51
N ALA A 419 1.93 0.21 -7.65
CA ALA A 419 0.79 1.12 -7.84
C ALA A 419 1.08 2.49 -7.23
N ILE A 420 1.54 2.50 -5.97
CA ILE A 420 2.09 3.69 -5.31
C ILE A 420 3.52 3.39 -4.94
N TYR A 421 4.46 4.08 -5.60
CA TYR A 421 5.88 3.94 -5.33
C TYR A 421 6.42 5.20 -4.68
N THR A 422 7.16 5.03 -3.59
CA THR A 422 7.78 6.14 -2.85
C THR A 422 9.23 5.79 -2.57
N ALA A 423 10.13 6.74 -2.80
CA ALA A 423 11.52 6.55 -2.47
C ALA A 423 12.16 7.82 -1.92
N ASN A 424 13.06 7.66 -0.94
CA ASN A 424 13.87 8.73 -0.36
C ASN A 424 13.05 9.92 0.12
N SER A 425 11.93 9.66 0.79
CA SER A 425 11.03 10.71 1.28
C SER A 425 11.24 10.99 2.76
N ASP A 426 10.90 12.20 3.19
CA ASP A 426 10.79 12.64 4.58
C ASP A 426 9.33 13.02 4.81
N SER A 427 8.71 12.50 5.88
CA SER A 427 7.39 12.94 6.32
C SER A 427 6.30 12.74 5.24
N LEU A 428 6.34 11.61 4.55
CA LEU A 428 5.36 11.24 3.51
C LEU A 428 4.21 10.44 4.11
N THR A 429 2.98 10.82 3.78
CA THR A 429 1.77 10.07 4.17
C THR A 429 1.02 9.56 2.94
N VAL A 430 0.74 8.26 2.92
CA VAL A 430 -0.22 7.61 2.02
C VAL A 430 -1.45 7.23 2.85
N LEU A 431 -2.57 7.90 2.62
CA LEU A 431 -3.76 7.83 3.47
C LEU A 431 -4.99 7.44 2.66
N ALA A 432 -5.75 6.44 3.15
CA ALA A 432 -7.05 6.06 2.60
C ALA A 432 -7.04 5.82 1.08
N CYS A 433 -5.95 5.27 0.55
CA CYS A 433 -5.82 4.96 -0.86
C CYS A 433 -6.31 3.54 -1.17
N GLU A 434 -6.83 3.35 -2.36
CA GLU A 434 -7.28 2.06 -2.88
C GLU A 434 -6.35 1.62 -4.01
N VAL A 435 -5.81 0.40 -3.91
CA VAL A 435 -5.03 -0.24 -4.96
C VAL A 435 -5.70 -1.54 -5.37
N THR A 436 -6.11 -1.65 -6.62
CA THR A 436 -6.68 -2.88 -7.17
C THR A 436 -5.85 -3.36 -8.34
N VAL A 437 -5.19 -4.50 -8.18
CA VAL A 437 -4.35 -5.15 -9.19
C VAL A 437 -3.12 -4.32 -9.56
N SER A 438 -2.02 -4.59 -8.89
CA SER A 438 -0.68 -4.12 -9.27
C SER A 438 0.12 -5.25 -9.92
N GLY A 439 1.13 -4.91 -10.72
CA GLY A 439 2.01 -5.91 -11.36
C GLY A 439 3.19 -6.31 -10.48
N ASP A 440 3.51 -5.48 -9.49
CA ASP A 440 4.55 -5.70 -8.48
C ASP A 440 3.97 -5.32 -7.09
N ASP A 441 4.66 -4.51 -6.28
CA ASP A 441 4.20 -4.15 -4.94
C ASP A 441 3.04 -3.13 -5.01
N ALA A 442 1.91 -3.35 -4.32
CA ALA A 442 0.80 -2.39 -4.43
C ALA A 442 1.17 -1.01 -3.87
N ILE A 443 1.73 -0.96 -2.66
CA ILE A 443 2.35 0.25 -2.10
C ILE A 443 3.78 -0.08 -1.69
N SER A 444 4.75 0.70 -2.17
CA SER A 444 6.17 0.49 -1.92
C SER A 444 6.83 1.76 -1.35
N CYS A 445 7.56 1.58 -0.27
CA CYS A 445 8.35 2.60 0.40
C CYS A 445 9.81 2.15 0.45
N HIS A 446 10.69 2.95 -0.14
CA HIS A 446 12.03 2.51 -0.49
C HIS A 446 13.09 3.54 -0.11
N SER A 447 13.95 3.19 0.84
CA SER A 447 15.19 3.93 1.09
C SER A 447 16.22 3.65 0.00
N ALA A 448 16.96 4.67 -0.45
CA ALA A 448 18.01 4.51 -1.45
C ALA A 448 19.07 3.47 -1.05
N SER A 449 19.82 3.02 -2.05
CA SER A 449 21.04 2.26 -1.89
C SER A 449 21.96 2.83 -0.82
N ALA A 450 22.67 1.93 -0.12
CA ALA A 450 23.62 2.24 0.96
C ALA A 450 24.44 3.52 0.64
N GLY A 451 24.21 4.57 1.42
CA GLY A 451 24.84 5.89 1.28
C GLY A 451 23.94 7.02 0.72
N GLY A 452 22.73 6.71 0.25
CA GLY A 452 21.73 7.73 -0.12
C GLY A 452 20.98 8.33 1.08
N PRO A 453 20.06 9.29 0.86
CA PRO A 453 19.13 9.73 1.89
C PRO A 453 18.24 8.57 2.35
N GLN A 454 18.05 8.45 3.67
CA GLN A 454 17.13 7.47 4.26
C GLN A 454 15.69 7.95 4.04
N GLN A 455 14.75 7.02 3.88
CA GLN A 455 13.34 7.37 3.98
C GLN A 455 12.96 7.53 5.46
N THR A 456 12.37 8.66 5.85
CA THR A 456 12.04 8.96 7.24
C THR A 456 10.57 9.39 7.40
N ASP A 457 9.99 9.11 8.57
CA ASP A 457 8.67 9.61 8.97
C ASP A 457 7.56 9.26 7.95
N THR A 458 7.62 8.05 7.40
CA THR A 458 6.64 7.60 6.40
C THR A 458 5.46 6.93 7.06
N SER A 459 4.25 7.26 6.63
CA SER A 459 3.01 6.66 7.14
C SER A 459 2.16 6.10 6.00
N ILE A 460 1.70 4.85 6.12
CA ILE A 460 0.76 4.20 5.21
C ILE A 460 -0.45 3.78 6.05
N ILE A 461 -1.54 4.53 5.92
CA ILE A 461 -2.66 4.47 6.86
C ILE A 461 -3.98 4.23 6.13
N GLY A 462 -4.76 3.26 6.61
CA GLY A 462 -6.14 3.06 6.18
C GLY A 462 -6.31 2.72 4.70
N CYS A 463 -5.28 2.19 4.04
CA CYS A 463 -5.32 1.83 2.63
C CYS A 463 -6.00 0.48 2.41
N THR A 464 -6.66 0.32 1.27
CA THR A 464 -7.26 -0.96 0.83
C THR A 464 -6.52 -1.46 -0.39
N ILE A 465 -5.99 -2.68 -0.33
CA ILE A 465 -5.18 -3.29 -1.37
C ILE A 465 -5.78 -4.64 -1.73
N GLU A 466 -6.04 -4.85 -3.01
CA GLU A 466 -6.52 -6.12 -3.55
C GLU A 466 -5.64 -6.56 -4.74
N HIS A 467 -5.19 -7.81 -4.71
CA HIS A 467 -4.55 -8.47 -5.85
C HIS A 467 -3.20 -7.89 -6.29
N ALA A 468 -2.29 -7.64 -5.35
CA ALA A 468 -0.94 -7.22 -5.69
C ALA A 468 -0.14 -8.34 -6.38
N GLY A 469 0.54 -8.02 -7.49
CA GLY A 469 1.35 -8.96 -8.27
C GLY A 469 2.62 -9.44 -7.54
N ALA A 470 3.08 -8.68 -6.55
CA ALA A 470 4.09 -9.09 -5.57
C ALA A 470 3.53 -8.92 -4.15
N ARG A 471 3.99 -7.94 -3.36
CA ARG A 471 3.50 -7.74 -1.98
C ARG A 471 2.40 -6.70 -1.93
N GLY A 472 1.55 -6.75 -0.91
CA GLY A 472 0.56 -5.70 -0.68
C GLY A 472 1.25 -4.36 -0.34
N ILE A 473 1.93 -4.34 0.80
CA ILE A 473 2.74 -3.20 1.25
C ILE A 473 4.19 -3.65 1.39
N SER A 474 5.13 -2.85 0.90
CA SER A 474 6.57 -3.14 0.96
C SER A 474 7.31 -1.94 1.58
N VAL A 475 8.04 -2.18 2.67
CA VAL A 475 8.89 -1.20 3.36
C VAL A 475 10.33 -1.69 3.25
N LEU A 476 11.10 -1.08 2.35
CA LEU A 476 12.47 -1.46 2.00
C LEU A 476 13.45 -0.45 2.63
N GLY A 477 13.78 -0.67 3.90
CA GLY A 477 14.54 0.24 4.75
C GLY A 477 13.76 1.48 5.16
N GLY A 478 14.27 2.24 6.12
CA GLY A 478 13.68 3.51 6.55
C GLY A 478 13.73 3.71 8.05
N LEU A 479 13.38 4.91 8.50
CA LEU A 479 13.37 5.30 9.91
C LEU A 479 12.00 5.87 10.27
N ARG A 480 11.40 5.42 11.38
CA ARG A 480 10.07 5.90 11.84
C ARG A 480 9.00 5.69 10.77
N THR A 481 8.82 4.43 10.35
CA THR A 481 7.80 4.06 9.36
C THR A 481 6.59 3.42 10.03
N ILE A 482 5.40 3.94 9.76
CA ILE A 482 4.12 3.45 10.30
C ILE A 482 3.30 2.82 9.18
N VAL A 483 2.81 1.60 9.39
CA VAL A 483 1.87 0.89 8.52
C VAL A 483 0.66 0.50 9.37
N GLU A 484 -0.41 1.29 9.30
CA GLU A 484 -1.51 1.22 10.26
C GLU A 484 -2.89 1.07 9.61
N GLY A 485 -3.72 0.18 10.13
CA GLY A 485 -5.14 0.12 9.78
C GLY A 485 -5.42 -0.24 8.32
N ASN A 486 -4.48 -0.88 7.63
CA ASN A 486 -4.63 -1.23 6.22
C ASN A 486 -5.35 -2.56 6.04
N THR A 487 -6.08 -2.71 4.94
CA THR A 487 -6.66 -3.99 4.50
C THR A 487 -5.91 -4.48 3.27
N VAL A 488 -5.31 -5.66 3.34
CA VAL A 488 -4.59 -6.28 2.23
C VAL A 488 -5.19 -7.65 1.92
N ALA A 489 -5.62 -7.86 0.68
CA ALA A 489 -6.21 -9.10 0.23
C ALA A 489 -5.57 -9.62 -1.07
N GLY A 490 -5.29 -10.93 -1.13
CA GLY A 490 -4.91 -11.58 -2.38
C GLY A 490 -3.56 -11.13 -2.95
N ALA A 491 -2.64 -10.63 -2.12
CA ALA A 491 -1.26 -10.36 -2.54
C ALA A 491 -0.55 -11.67 -2.90
N PHE A 492 0.19 -11.69 -4.01
CA PHE A 492 0.93 -12.89 -4.44
C PHE A 492 2.00 -13.32 -3.42
N GLY A 493 2.77 -12.36 -2.91
CA GLY A 493 3.76 -12.54 -1.86
C GLY A 493 3.19 -12.21 -0.48
N ALA A 494 4.00 -11.57 0.36
CA ALA A 494 3.56 -11.14 1.67
C ALA A 494 2.46 -10.07 1.59
N GLY A 495 1.51 -10.08 2.54
CA GLY A 495 0.58 -8.98 2.71
C GLY A 495 1.33 -7.68 3.02
N ILE A 496 2.23 -7.73 4.01
CA ILE A 496 3.16 -6.66 4.35
C ILE A 496 4.58 -7.24 4.39
N ASN A 497 5.51 -6.59 3.70
CA ASN A 497 6.92 -6.96 3.67
C ASN A 497 7.78 -5.83 4.22
N LEU A 498 8.52 -6.12 5.27
CA LEU A 498 9.58 -5.30 5.84
C LEU A 498 10.90 -5.87 5.35
N ALA A 499 11.79 -5.06 4.79
CA ALA A 499 13.10 -5.55 4.39
C ALA A 499 14.21 -4.55 4.72
N ALA A 500 15.35 -5.07 5.21
CA ALA A 500 16.62 -4.35 5.24
C ALA A 500 17.66 -5.21 4.52
N GLY A 501 18.30 -4.66 3.48
CA GLY A 501 18.78 -5.50 2.37
C GLY A 501 19.99 -4.98 1.62
N GLN A 502 20.64 -5.84 0.82
CA GLN A 502 21.64 -5.42 -0.17
C GLN A 502 20.99 -4.40 -1.11
N GLY A 503 21.35 -3.13 -0.94
CA GLY A 503 20.78 -2.03 -1.71
C GLY A 503 19.71 -1.20 -0.99
N PHE A 504 19.40 -1.49 0.28
CA PHE A 504 18.51 -0.68 1.12
C PHE A 504 19.21 -0.31 2.43
N GLN A 505 18.68 0.69 3.13
CA GLN A 505 19.19 1.07 4.45
C GLN A 505 18.60 0.19 5.55
N ALA A 506 19.11 0.34 6.77
CA ALA A 506 18.53 -0.28 7.96
C ALA A 506 17.07 0.15 8.13
N LEU A 507 16.30 -0.72 8.79
CA LEU A 507 14.94 -0.45 9.20
C LEU A 507 14.95 -0.18 10.70
N ASP A 508 14.58 1.04 11.09
CA ASP A 508 14.57 1.47 12.49
C ASP A 508 13.22 2.12 12.83
N THR A 509 12.65 1.76 13.98
CA THR A 509 11.39 2.31 14.48
C THR A 509 10.27 2.10 13.46
N CYS A 510 10.05 0.84 13.05
CA CYS A 510 8.98 0.48 12.13
C CYS A 510 7.83 -0.17 12.88
N ILE A 511 6.62 0.40 12.74
CA ILE A 511 5.41 -0.05 13.42
C ILE A 511 4.43 -0.57 12.37
N VAL A 512 4.00 -1.82 12.53
CA VAL A 512 2.95 -2.46 11.73
C VAL A 512 1.79 -2.78 12.67
N GLU A 513 0.73 -1.97 12.63
CA GLU A 513 -0.32 -1.99 13.65
C GLU A 513 -1.75 -2.05 13.06
N GLY A 514 -2.61 -2.88 13.66
CA GLY A 514 -4.05 -2.85 13.35
C GLY A 514 -4.43 -3.22 11.91
N ASN A 515 -3.55 -3.92 11.16
CA ASN A 515 -3.81 -4.26 9.77
C ASN A 515 -4.63 -5.55 9.65
N THR A 516 -5.46 -5.64 8.61
CA THR A 516 -6.20 -6.86 8.23
C THR A 516 -5.61 -7.46 6.95
N LEU A 517 -4.98 -8.62 7.06
CA LEU A 517 -4.30 -9.32 5.97
C LEU A 517 -5.04 -10.63 5.70
N ARG A 518 -5.52 -10.83 4.47
CA ARG A 518 -6.23 -12.06 4.09
C ARG A 518 -5.77 -12.62 2.75
N ASP A 519 -5.79 -13.94 2.63
CA ASP A 519 -5.56 -14.65 1.37
C ASP A 519 -4.24 -14.24 0.67
N CYS A 520 -3.25 -13.82 1.46
CA CYS A 520 -1.92 -13.41 0.98
C CYS A 520 -1.00 -14.62 0.83
N GLY A 521 -0.03 -14.52 -0.08
CA GLY A 521 0.90 -15.60 -0.35
C GLY A 521 0.34 -16.65 -1.31
N SER A 522 -0.41 -16.26 -2.35
CA SER A 522 -1.04 -17.25 -3.23
C SER A 522 -0.05 -17.90 -4.20
N ASP A 523 0.01 -19.25 -4.29
CA ASP A 523 0.84 -19.97 -5.30
C ASP A 523 0.56 -19.63 -6.77
N LEU A 524 -0.62 -19.08 -7.03
CA LEU A 524 -0.94 -18.57 -8.35
C LEU A 524 -0.29 -17.20 -8.44
N GLN A 525 1.03 -17.16 -8.70
CA GLN A 525 1.51 -16.04 -9.47
C GLN A 525 0.67 -16.16 -10.73
N PRO A 526 -0.16 -15.15 -11.06
CA PRO A 526 -0.60 -15.09 -12.42
C PRO A 526 0.72 -15.18 -13.21
N SER A 527 0.84 -16.14 -14.14
CA SER A 527 1.93 -16.28 -15.12
C SER A 527 2.24 -15.01 -15.96
N TYR A 528 2.03 -13.81 -15.42
CA TYR A 528 1.65 -12.58 -16.08
C TYR A 528 2.77 -11.55 -16.18
N ALA A 529 3.93 -11.76 -15.54
CA ALA A 529 4.93 -10.70 -15.50
C ALA A 529 6.38 -11.20 -15.44
N VAL A 530 6.76 -12.20 -16.24
CA VAL A 530 8.20 -12.41 -16.57
C VAL A 530 8.70 -11.38 -17.60
N GLY A 531 7.93 -10.31 -17.87
CA GLY A 531 8.27 -9.25 -18.81
C GLY A 531 9.45 -8.38 -18.37
N SER A 532 9.72 -8.29 -17.07
CA SER A 532 10.87 -7.58 -16.51
C SER A 532 12.15 -8.42 -16.53
N GLY A 533 12.25 -9.49 -17.33
CA GLY A 533 13.50 -10.26 -17.52
C GLY A 533 14.09 -10.93 -16.28
N GLY A 534 13.52 -10.71 -15.09
CA GLY A 534 13.77 -11.50 -13.90
C GLY A 534 12.93 -12.76 -14.00
N ALA A 535 13.58 -13.92 -14.13
CA ALA A 535 12.90 -15.19 -13.92
C ALA A 535 12.09 -15.13 -12.61
N PRO A 536 10.88 -15.73 -12.53
CA PRO A 536 10.11 -15.80 -11.30
C PRO A 536 11.06 -16.24 -10.19
N ARG A 537 11.38 -15.32 -9.26
CA ARG A 537 12.34 -15.63 -8.21
C ARG A 537 11.63 -16.65 -7.31
N PRO A 538 12.13 -17.89 -7.19
CA PRO A 538 11.48 -18.93 -6.39
C PRO A 538 11.57 -18.69 -4.88
N THR A 539 11.73 -17.43 -4.46
CA THR A 539 12.03 -17.00 -3.09
C THR A 539 11.05 -15.93 -2.60
N VAL A 540 9.90 -15.77 -3.25
CA VAL A 540 8.89 -14.84 -2.72
C VAL A 540 8.32 -15.46 -1.45
N THR A 541 8.59 -14.79 -0.35
CA THR A 541 8.12 -15.20 0.97
C THR A 541 6.61 -15.09 1.03
N VAL A 542 6.01 -16.20 1.40
CA VAL A 542 4.57 -16.41 1.49
C VAL A 542 4.18 -16.18 2.95
N SER A 543 3.66 -15.00 3.29
CA SER A 543 3.19 -14.75 4.66
C SER A 543 2.14 -13.63 4.77
N GLY A 544 1.53 -13.48 5.94
CA GLY A 544 0.82 -12.24 6.27
C GLY A 544 1.82 -11.09 6.36
N VAL A 545 2.67 -11.13 7.36
CA VAL A 545 3.80 -10.20 7.55
C VAL A 545 5.12 -10.93 7.31
N ALA A 546 5.99 -10.38 6.46
CA ALA A 546 7.36 -10.85 6.24
C ALA A 546 8.35 -9.78 6.67
N ALA A 547 9.41 -10.20 7.35
CA ALA A 547 10.56 -9.40 7.77
C ALA A 547 11.83 -10.05 7.20
N TYR A 548 12.34 -9.49 6.11
CA TYR A 548 13.45 -10.03 5.35
C TYR A 548 14.77 -9.29 5.59
N PHE A 549 15.85 -10.07 5.73
CA PHE A 549 17.20 -9.54 5.77
C PHE A 549 18.06 -10.05 4.62
N GLY A 550 18.72 -9.13 3.92
CA GLY A 550 19.76 -9.46 2.96
C GLY A 550 21.02 -8.64 3.17
N GLY A 551 22.20 -9.26 3.30
CA GLY A 551 23.48 -8.57 3.37
C GLY A 551 23.95 -8.29 4.81
N SER A 552 25.28 -8.23 4.95
CA SER A 552 26.00 -8.33 6.22
C SER A 552 26.02 -7.09 7.14
N ASN A 553 25.20 -6.06 6.88
CA ASN A 553 25.23 -4.79 7.62
C ASN A 553 23.83 -4.23 7.93
N ASN A 554 22.80 -5.06 7.87
CA ASN A 554 21.42 -4.61 7.99
C ASN A 554 20.82 -5.06 9.33
N THR A 555 20.34 -4.09 10.10
CA THR A 555 19.69 -4.30 11.39
C THR A 555 18.20 -3.95 11.29
N PHE A 556 17.38 -4.70 12.02
CA PHE A 556 16.05 -4.28 12.40
C PHE A 556 16.12 -3.81 13.84
N THR A 557 15.82 -2.54 14.04
CA THR A 557 15.88 -1.93 15.36
C THR A 557 14.51 -1.34 15.69
N HIS A 558 13.97 -1.61 16.87
CA HIS A 558 12.67 -1.07 17.31
C HIS A 558 11.51 -1.40 16.34
N VAL A 559 11.41 -2.65 15.89
CA VAL A 559 10.35 -3.09 14.98
C VAL A 559 9.19 -3.68 15.78
N LYS A 560 7.98 -3.16 15.59
CA LYS A 560 6.77 -3.61 16.27
C LYS A 560 5.75 -4.15 15.28
N VAL A 561 5.20 -5.32 15.55
CA VAL A 561 4.09 -5.94 14.80
C VAL A 561 2.97 -6.20 15.79
N VAL A 562 1.97 -5.31 15.83
CA VAL A 562 0.99 -5.22 16.92
C VAL A 562 -0.45 -5.25 16.44
N ASP A 563 -1.34 -5.95 17.13
CA ASP A 563 -2.80 -5.89 16.90
C ASP A 563 -3.23 -6.19 15.44
N ASN A 564 -2.45 -6.99 14.69
CA ASN A 564 -2.80 -7.34 13.31
C ASN A 564 -3.72 -8.56 13.25
N GLU A 565 -4.65 -8.56 12.31
CA GLU A 565 -5.48 -9.71 11.94
C GLU A 565 -4.92 -10.35 10.67
N VAL A 566 -4.45 -11.59 10.75
CA VAL A 566 -3.84 -12.33 9.64
C VAL A 566 -4.62 -13.61 9.38
N ARG A 567 -5.32 -13.71 8.25
CA ARG A 567 -6.20 -14.84 7.89
C ARG A 567 -5.81 -15.51 6.58
N ASN A 568 -6.06 -16.81 6.47
CA ASN A 568 -6.02 -17.58 5.22
C ASN A 568 -4.72 -17.46 4.39
N PHE A 569 -3.57 -17.38 5.03
CA PHE A 569 -2.28 -17.35 4.33
C PHE A 569 -1.77 -18.77 4.03
N LYS A 570 -0.96 -18.92 2.98
CA LYS A 570 -0.40 -20.23 2.57
C LYS A 570 0.95 -20.59 3.20
N GLY A 571 1.64 -19.63 3.82
CA GLY A 571 2.97 -19.82 4.41
C GLY A 571 2.99 -19.52 5.90
N GLY A 572 3.82 -18.58 6.35
CA GLY A 572 3.88 -18.15 7.75
C GLY A 572 2.89 -17.03 8.06
N GLY A 573 2.42 -16.90 9.31
CA GLY A 573 1.57 -15.75 9.68
C GLY A 573 2.42 -14.49 9.76
N ILE A 574 3.37 -14.50 10.68
CA ILE A 574 4.41 -13.49 10.86
C ILE A 574 5.77 -14.19 10.76
N LEU A 575 6.63 -13.70 9.88
CA LEU A 575 7.85 -14.40 9.49
C LEU A 575 9.07 -13.47 9.49
N PHE A 576 10.05 -13.74 10.34
CA PHE A 576 11.37 -13.10 10.36
C PHE A 576 12.44 -14.06 9.81
N TYR A 577 13.17 -13.66 8.77
CA TYR A 577 14.13 -14.53 8.09
C TYR A 577 15.26 -13.77 7.36
N SER A 578 16.45 -14.37 7.28
CA SER A 578 17.64 -13.80 6.65
C SER A 578 18.22 -14.71 5.58
N SER A 579 18.58 -14.14 4.42
CA SER A 579 19.22 -14.92 3.34
C SER A 579 20.66 -15.34 3.65
N ASP A 580 21.35 -14.63 4.55
CA ASP A 580 22.77 -14.86 4.83
C ASP A 580 23.07 -15.24 6.29
N GLY A 581 22.07 -15.15 7.17
CA GLY A 581 22.22 -15.52 8.57
C GLY A 581 23.06 -14.56 9.40
N THR A 582 23.24 -13.33 8.95
CA THR A 582 24.07 -12.35 9.66
C THR A 582 23.28 -11.19 10.25
N ALA A 583 21.97 -11.18 10.06
CA ALA A 583 21.14 -10.07 10.49
C ALA A 583 20.87 -10.08 11.99
N ALA A 584 20.85 -8.87 12.55
CA ALA A 584 20.54 -8.62 13.94
C ALA A 584 19.09 -8.16 14.11
N LEU A 585 18.39 -8.79 15.07
CA LEU A 585 17.13 -8.30 15.63
C LEU A 585 17.44 -7.55 16.93
N ASP A 586 17.06 -6.28 16.98
CA ASP A 586 17.22 -5.44 18.16
C ASP A 586 15.87 -4.81 18.52
N SER A 587 15.37 -5.11 19.72
CA SER A 587 14.11 -4.54 20.22
C SER A 587 12.94 -4.82 19.28
N VAL A 588 12.69 -6.10 19.00
CA VAL A 588 11.59 -6.55 18.13
C VAL A 588 10.42 -7.04 18.97
N GLU A 589 9.22 -6.53 18.69
CA GLU A 589 8.00 -6.84 19.43
C GLU A 589 6.93 -7.41 18.48
N VAL A 590 6.33 -8.55 18.86
CA VAL A 590 5.21 -9.18 18.15
C VAL A 590 4.06 -9.40 19.14
N ILE A 591 3.11 -8.47 19.17
CA ILE A 591 2.16 -8.34 20.29
C ILE A 591 0.70 -8.39 19.82
N ASN A 592 -0.15 -9.14 20.52
CA ASN A 592 -1.62 -9.13 20.35
C ASN A 592 -2.13 -9.42 18.93
N ASN A 593 -1.37 -10.13 18.10
CA ASN A 593 -1.81 -10.46 16.74
C ASN A 593 -2.80 -11.63 16.74
N SER A 594 -3.83 -11.58 15.89
CA SER A 594 -4.76 -12.68 15.65
C SER A 594 -4.41 -13.37 14.32
N ILE A 595 -3.84 -14.57 14.39
CA ILE A 595 -3.34 -15.33 13.26
C ILE A 595 -4.21 -16.57 13.05
N GLU A 596 -4.78 -16.74 11.87
CA GLU A 596 -5.58 -17.88 11.47
C GLU A 596 -5.07 -18.42 10.14
N SER A 597 -4.38 -19.57 10.16
CA SER A 597 -3.80 -20.16 8.96
C SER A 597 -4.83 -20.88 8.11
N TRP A 598 -4.57 -20.93 6.81
CA TRP A 598 -5.34 -21.79 5.91
C TRP A 598 -4.89 -23.24 6.02
N ASN A 599 -5.84 -24.14 6.27
CA ASN A 599 -5.61 -25.57 6.35
C ASN A 599 -5.55 -26.17 4.93
N SER A 600 -4.43 -26.03 4.22
CA SER A 600 -4.26 -26.72 2.93
C SER A 600 -3.08 -27.69 2.97
N ALA A 601 -3.44 -28.96 3.12
CA ALA A 601 -2.59 -30.16 3.13
C ALA A 601 -1.81 -30.45 1.81
N ALA A 602 -1.44 -29.45 1.00
CA ALA A 602 -1.01 -29.73 -0.38
C ALA A 602 -0.06 -28.72 -1.06
N LEU A 603 0.92 -28.14 -0.35
CA LEU A 603 2.09 -27.62 -1.06
C LEU A 603 3.00 -28.79 -1.43
N THR A 604 2.92 -29.22 -2.69
CA THR A 604 3.73 -30.31 -3.25
C THR A 604 5.22 -29.93 -3.19
N THR A 605 5.94 -30.58 -2.27
CA THR A 605 7.38 -30.76 -2.00
C THR A 605 8.48 -30.39 -3.04
N GLY A 606 8.31 -29.37 -3.89
CA GLY A 606 9.16 -29.16 -5.07
C GLY A 606 10.18 -28.03 -5.01
N GLN A 607 9.87 -26.88 -4.39
CA GLN A 607 10.72 -25.69 -4.46
C GLN A 607 10.59 -24.88 -3.17
N TYR A 608 11.70 -24.71 -2.46
CA TYR A 608 11.89 -23.81 -1.31
C TYR A 608 10.66 -23.63 -0.41
N ALA A 609 10.18 -24.73 0.18
CA ALA A 609 9.25 -24.61 1.30
C ALA A 609 10.00 -23.83 2.40
N PRO A 610 9.49 -22.66 2.84
CA PRO A 610 10.04 -22.03 4.02
C PRO A 610 10.08 -23.06 5.16
N PRO A 611 11.10 -23.05 6.03
CA PRO A 611 11.35 -24.14 6.98
C PRO A 611 10.18 -24.45 7.93
N SER A 612 9.18 -23.58 8.04
CA SER A 612 7.97 -23.87 8.80
C SER A 612 6.73 -23.12 8.27
N TYR A 613 5.58 -23.78 8.37
CA TYR A 613 4.24 -23.19 8.20
C TYR A 613 3.72 -22.62 9.53
N ALA A 614 4.59 -21.94 10.28
CA ALA A 614 4.27 -21.52 11.63
C ALA A 614 3.35 -20.29 11.65
N GLY A 615 2.57 -20.14 12.72
CA GLY A 615 1.86 -18.89 12.99
C GLY A 615 2.85 -17.72 13.12
N ILE A 616 3.85 -17.88 13.98
CA ILE A 616 4.98 -16.95 14.12
C ILE A 616 6.28 -17.73 13.93
N TYR A 617 7.16 -17.29 13.02
CA TYR A 617 8.46 -17.90 12.78
C TYR A 617 9.60 -16.87 12.85
N VAL A 618 10.66 -17.23 13.56
CA VAL A 618 11.94 -16.52 13.58
C VAL A 618 13.05 -17.48 13.18
N GLU A 619 13.71 -17.20 12.06
CA GLU A 619 14.69 -18.10 11.46
C GLU A 619 15.93 -18.33 12.33
N LYS A 620 16.50 -19.54 12.21
CA LYS A 620 17.65 -19.99 12.98
C LYS A 620 18.91 -19.18 12.87
N THR A 621 19.13 -18.65 11.69
CA THR A 621 20.37 -17.96 11.39
C THR A 621 20.33 -16.50 11.86
N LEU A 622 19.16 -15.97 12.24
CA LEU A 622 19.05 -14.64 12.82
C LEU A 622 19.79 -14.59 14.16
N GLN A 623 20.57 -13.52 14.33
CA GLN A 623 21.35 -13.25 15.54
C GLN A 623 20.62 -12.16 16.34
N PRO A 624 19.60 -12.47 17.16
CA PRO A 624 19.04 -11.45 18.02
C PRO A 624 20.14 -10.90 18.93
N THR A 625 20.30 -9.58 18.96
CA THR A 625 21.41 -8.93 19.67
C THR A 625 21.04 -8.42 21.05
N THR A 626 19.75 -8.23 21.32
CA THR A 626 19.24 -7.63 22.57
C THR A 626 17.94 -8.30 23.03
N GLU A 627 16.81 -8.00 22.38
CA GLU A 627 15.46 -8.32 22.88
C GLU A 627 14.50 -8.68 21.75
N LEU A 628 13.79 -9.79 21.94
CA LEU A 628 12.65 -10.23 21.12
C LEU A 628 11.49 -10.57 22.04
N GLU A 629 10.39 -9.83 21.92
CA GLU A 629 9.16 -10.08 22.66
C GLU A 629 8.08 -10.66 21.73
N VAL A 630 7.46 -11.76 22.15
CA VAL A 630 6.31 -12.38 21.48
C VAL A 630 5.22 -12.61 22.50
N SER A 631 4.26 -11.67 22.60
CA SER A 631 3.27 -11.66 23.67
C SER A 631 1.82 -11.46 23.22
N GLY A 632 0.85 -12.03 23.94
CA GLY A 632 -0.58 -11.75 23.71
C GLY A 632 -1.18 -12.28 22.39
N ASN A 633 -0.42 -13.02 21.57
CA ASN A 633 -0.88 -13.42 20.24
C ASN A 633 -1.88 -14.58 20.32
N THR A 634 -2.91 -14.52 19.48
CA THR A 634 -3.86 -15.63 19.29
C THR A 634 -3.60 -16.33 17.97
N ILE A 635 -3.16 -17.58 17.99
CA ILE A 635 -2.87 -18.39 16.81
C ILE A 635 -3.86 -19.54 16.71
N ARG A 636 -4.61 -19.58 15.61
CA ARG A 636 -5.63 -20.58 15.34
C ARG A 636 -5.24 -21.44 14.13
N SER A 637 -5.30 -22.76 14.33
CA SER A 637 -5.12 -23.75 13.27
C SER A 637 -3.86 -23.61 12.40
N PRO A 638 -2.65 -23.39 12.99
CA PRO A 638 -1.43 -23.34 12.19
C PRO A 638 -1.23 -24.66 11.44
N ALA A 639 -0.79 -24.58 10.18
CA ALA A 639 -0.47 -25.77 9.39
C ALA A 639 0.84 -26.44 9.85
N GLY A 640 1.73 -25.68 10.49
CA GLY A 640 2.94 -26.15 11.16
C GLY A 640 2.91 -25.85 12.66
N GLU A 641 3.96 -25.20 13.16
CA GLU A 641 4.09 -24.84 14.58
C GLU A 641 3.23 -23.62 14.93
N GLY A 642 2.83 -23.46 16.19
CA GLY A 642 2.21 -22.22 16.64
C GLY A 642 3.22 -21.08 16.55
N ILE A 643 4.26 -21.19 17.38
CA ILE A 643 5.40 -20.28 17.44
C ILE A 643 6.69 -21.09 17.28
N SER A 644 7.58 -20.65 16.40
CA SER A 644 8.87 -21.28 16.14
C SER A 644 9.99 -20.26 16.21
N ILE A 645 10.82 -20.33 17.25
CA ILE A 645 11.97 -19.43 17.42
C ILE A 645 13.24 -20.26 17.31
N ALA A 646 13.83 -20.25 16.12
CA ALA A 646 14.91 -21.17 15.80
C ALA A 646 16.31 -20.57 16.01
N SER A 647 16.45 -19.34 16.52
CA SER A 647 17.72 -18.58 16.55
C SER A 647 18.87 -19.34 17.22
N SER A 648 20.14 -18.92 17.06
CA SER A 648 21.31 -19.58 17.68
C SER A 648 22.02 -18.76 18.78
N VAL A 649 21.42 -17.68 19.28
CA VAL A 649 22.09 -16.67 20.12
C VAL A 649 21.42 -16.49 21.48
N GLU A 650 22.23 -16.14 22.49
CA GLU A 650 21.91 -15.82 23.90
C GLU A 650 21.10 -14.51 24.10
N ALA A 651 20.19 -14.16 23.19
CA ALA A 651 19.34 -12.99 23.39
C ALA A 651 18.23 -13.28 24.40
N LEU A 652 17.76 -12.21 25.06
CA LEU A 652 16.55 -12.28 25.88
C LEU A 652 15.35 -12.39 24.94
N VAL A 653 14.83 -13.61 24.82
CA VAL A 653 13.58 -13.87 24.11
C VAL A 653 12.51 -14.10 25.16
N GLU A 654 11.50 -13.24 25.17
CA GLU A 654 10.31 -13.37 26.02
C GLU A 654 9.13 -13.86 25.18
N VAL A 655 8.53 -14.98 25.59
CA VAL A 655 7.32 -15.52 24.97
C VAL A 655 6.25 -15.70 26.06
N ALA A 656 5.24 -14.83 26.08
CA ALA A 656 4.27 -14.73 27.18
C ALA A 656 2.83 -14.59 26.68
N ASP A 657 1.84 -15.02 27.46
CA ASP A 657 0.41 -14.71 27.23
C ASP A 657 -0.16 -15.03 25.81
N ASN A 658 0.42 -15.98 25.08
CA ASN A 658 -0.09 -16.37 23.76
C ASN A 658 -1.15 -17.46 23.87
N LEU A 659 -2.24 -17.34 23.10
CA LEU A 659 -3.28 -18.35 22.97
C LEU A 659 -3.07 -19.17 21.69
N LEU A 660 -2.80 -20.47 21.82
CA LEU A 660 -2.63 -21.40 20.70
C LEU A 660 -3.84 -22.33 20.61
N ALA A 661 -4.81 -22.00 19.77
CA ALA A 661 -6.07 -22.73 19.67
C ALA A 661 -6.13 -23.67 18.44
N SER A 662 -6.66 -24.87 18.67
CA SER A 662 -7.06 -25.86 17.65
C SER A 662 -5.99 -26.24 16.62
N VAL A 663 -4.88 -26.80 17.10
CA VAL A 663 -3.92 -27.49 16.22
C VAL A 663 -4.58 -28.78 15.72
N ASN A 664 -5.06 -28.79 14.47
CA ASN A 664 -5.75 -29.95 13.91
C ASN A 664 -4.73 -31.06 13.57
N ALA A 665 -4.43 -31.93 14.55
CA ALA A 665 -3.37 -32.94 14.50
C ALA A 665 -3.63 -34.11 13.52
N SER A 666 -4.65 -34.03 12.66
CA SER A 666 -4.98 -35.11 11.72
C SER A 666 -4.04 -35.10 10.51
N GLY A 667 -2.80 -35.57 10.69
CA GLY A 667 -1.90 -35.90 9.57
C GLY A 667 -0.41 -35.61 9.75
N LEU A 668 0.01 -34.88 10.79
CA LEU A 668 1.42 -34.55 11.04
C LEU A 668 1.87 -35.11 12.38
N SER A 669 2.92 -35.94 12.39
CA SER A 669 3.38 -36.72 13.55
C SER A 669 4.14 -35.91 14.62
N SER A 670 4.31 -34.61 14.43
CA SER A 670 4.99 -33.73 15.40
C SER A 670 4.61 -32.26 15.14
N ILE A 671 3.57 -31.78 15.81
CA ILE A 671 3.30 -30.34 15.87
C ILE A 671 3.74 -29.87 17.25
N SER A 672 4.73 -28.97 17.28
CA SER A 672 5.14 -28.29 18.50
C SER A 672 4.31 -27.00 18.65
N ALA A 673 3.83 -26.74 19.86
CA ALA A 673 3.13 -25.49 20.15
C ALA A 673 4.12 -24.31 20.17
N ILE A 674 5.27 -24.54 20.81
CA ILE A 674 6.42 -23.63 20.87
C ILE A 674 7.66 -24.49 20.65
N SER A 675 8.47 -24.18 19.64
CA SER A 675 9.82 -24.73 19.49
C SER A 675 10.87 -23.67 19.80
N CYS A 676 11.81 -24.01 20.68
CA CYS A 676 12.98 -23.19 20.95
C CYS A 676 14.20 -24.08 21.16
N LEU A 677 15.30 -23.78 20.47
CA LEU A 677 16.53 -24.57 20.53
C LEU A 677 17.62 -23.98 21.44
N ASN A 678 17.34 -22.87 22.16
CA ASN A 678 18.35 -22.08 22.86
C ASN A 678 18.23 -22.04 24.39
N THR A 679 19.38 -21.85 25.03
CA THR A 679 19.62 -21.78 26.48
C THR A 679 19.27 -20.42 27.13
N GLY A 680 18.84 -19.42 26.34
CA GLY A 680 18.56 -18.05 26.79
C GLY A 680 17.10 -17.61 26.71
N VAL A 681 16.17 -18.49 26.31
CA VAL A 681 14.76 -18.13 26.15
C VAL A 681 14.01 -18.27 27.46
N SER A 682 13.47 -17.14 27.93
CA SER A 682 12.54 -17.13 29.04
C SER A 682 11.13 -17.31 28.47
N VAL A 683 10.66 -18.56 28.39
CA VAL A 683 9.23 -18.81 28.18
C VAL A 683 8.52 -18.49 29.48
N VAL A 684 7.97 -17.29 29.55
CA VAL A 684 7.29 -16.79 30.75
C VAL A 684 5.86 -17.36 30.80
N THR A 685 5.32 -17.42 32.02
CA THR A 685 3.96 -17.89 32.34
C THR A 685 2.87 -17.22 31.51
N GLY A 686 1.72 -17.88 31.30
CA GLY A 686 0.51 -17.27 30.71
C GLY A 686 0.13 -17.74 29.30
N ASN A 687 0.99 -18.50 28.62
CA ASN A 687 0.64 -19.10 27.32
C ASN A 687 -0.44 -20.19 27.50
N GLU A 688 -1.58 -20.05 26.82
CA GLU A 688 -2.71 -20.99 26.88
C GLU A 688 -2.72 -21.92 25.65
N LEU A 689 -2.78 -23.23 25.89
CA LEU A 689 -2.94 -24.25 24.85
C LEU A 689 -4.42 -24.65 24.76
N GLY A 690 -5.11 -24.16 23.73
CA GLY A 690 -6.51 -24.51 23.46
C GLY A 690 -6.64 -25.76 22.59
N GLY A 691 -7.18 -26.84 23.14
CA GLY A 691 -7.53 -28.07 22.40
C GLY A 691 -6.56 -29.26 22.63
N SER A 692 -6.78 -30.37 21.91
CA SER A 692 -5.96 -31.59 22.03
C SER A 692 -4.60 -31.42 21.33
N VAL A 693 -3.62 -30.86 22.05
CA VAL A 693 -2.21 -30.76 21.60
C VAL A 693 -1.52 -32.12 21.74
N ALA A 694 -0.85 -32.58 20.68
CA ALA A 694 -0.27 -33.92 20.61
C ALA A 694 1.02 -34.10 21.44
N SER A 695 1.81 -33.05 21.62
CA SER A 695 3.05 -33.07 22.41
C SER A 695 3.64 -31.67 22.59
N VAL A 696 4.16 -31.35 23.78
CA VAL A 696 5.16 -30.29 23.97
C VAL A 696 6.51 -30.99 23.95
N THR A 697 7.30 -30.81 22.90
CA THR A 697 8.57 -31.54 22.71
C THR A 697 9.75 -30.61 22.96
N ASN A 698 10.62 -31.00 23.90
CA ASN A 698 11.95 -30.46 24.19
C ASN A 698 12.04 -28.99 24.65
N PHE A 699 12.03 -28.78 25.96
CA PHE A 699 12.96 -27.83 26.58
C PHE A 699 14.22 -28.62 26.94
N ALA A 700 15.24 -28.61 26.09
CA ALA A 700 16.52 -29.16 26.47
C ALA A 700 17.18 -28.18 27.45
N ASP A 701 17.08 -28.47 28.74
CA ASP A 701 17.87 -27.77 29.76
C ASP A 701 19.34 -28.16 29.57
N LEU A 702 20.03 -27.41 28.71
CA LEU A 702 21.47 -27.55 28.47
C LEU A 702 22.31 -26.77 29.51
N ASN A 703 21.69 -26.19 30.54
CA ASN A 703 22.43 -25.54 31.61
C ASN A 703 22.88 -26.58 32.64
N GLY A 704 24.15 -26.96 32.54
CA GLY A 704 24.89 -27.54 33.68
C GLY A 704 25.08 -26.57 34.87
N ALA A 705 24.28 -25.50 34.99
CA ALA A 705 24.42 -24.48 36.03
C ALA A 705 23.08 -23.78 36.37
N GLY A 706 22.31 -24.35 37.31
CA GLY A 706 21.67 -23.61 38.41
C GLY A 706 20.59 -22.53 38.18
N SER A 707 20.11 -22.24 36.96
CA SER A 707 19.00 -21.30 36.74
C SER A 707 17.68 -22.02 36.47
N GLY A 708 16.85 -22.17 37.51
CA GLY A 708 15.56 -22.83 37.39
C GLY A 708 14.52 -21.99 36.64
N SER A 709 14.19 -22.38 35.41
CA SER A 709 12.99 -21.97 34.69
C SER A 709 11.83 -22.92 35.05
N ALA A 710 10.80 -22.41 35.71
CA ALA A 710 9.63 -23.19 36.11
C ALA A 710 8.44 -22.88 35.19
N ILE A 711 8.01 -23.86 34.39
CA ILE A 711 6.76 -23.78 33.62
C ILE A 711 5.61 -24.06 34.59
N TRP A 712 4.80 -23.04 34.90
CA TRP A 712 3.55 -23.19 35.66
C TRP A 712 2.37 -23.25 34.69
N GLY A 713 1.91 -24.47 34.37
CA GLY A 713 0.63 -24.66 33.68
C GLY A 713 -0.52 -24.70 34.68
N ASN A 714 -1.57 -23.89 34.47
CA ASN A 714 -2.80 -24.01 35.25
C ASN A 714 -3.62 -25.19 34.69
N ALA A 715 -3.63 -26.30 35.42
CA ALA A 715 -4.32 -27.52 35.00
C ALA A 715 -5.83 -27.40 35.26
N ASP A 716 -6.57 -26.84 34.31
CA ASP A 716 -8.03 -27.00 34.29
C ASP A 716 -8.43 -28.36 33.68
N ALA A 717 -9.46 -28.95 34.28
CA ALA A 717 -9.73 -30.39 34.34
C ALA A 717 -10.01 -31.06 32.97
N GLY A 718 -9.17 -32.04 32.58
CA GLY A 718 -9.55 -33.06 31.58
C GLY A 718 -8.46 -33.60 30.66
N LEU A 719 -7.24 -33.07 30.65
CA LEU A 719 -6.17 -33.53 29.76
C LEU A 719 -5.41 -34.76 30.31
N PRO A 720 -4.98 -35.71 29.46
CA PRO A 720 -4.17 -36.84 29.88
C PRO A 720 -2.82 -36.34 30.43
N THR A 721 -2.56 -36.62 31.71
CA THR A 721 -1.28 -36.52 32.43
C THR A 721 -0.13 -35.84 31.68
N VAL A 722 0.03 -34.54 31.88
CA VAL A 722 1.30 -33.84 31.62
C VAL A 722 2.19 -34.04 32.85
N ASN A 723 3.25 -34.82 32.72
CA ASN A 723 4.26 -34.99 33.76
C ASN A 723 5.10 -33.70 33.87
N PHE A 724 4.77 -32.83 34.82
CA PHE A 724 5.67 -31.76 35.23
C PHE A 724 6.64 -32.31 36.29
N ILE A 725 7.89 -32.58 35.89
CA ILE A 725 8.97 -32.85 36.84
C ILE A 725 9.63 -31.51 37.19
N GLY A 726 9.30 -30.98 38.37
CA GLY A 726 10.07 -29.90 38.97
C GLY A 726 11.48 -30.38 39.28
N GLY A 727 12.48 -29.72 38.70
CA GLY A 727 13.91 -30.01 38.89
C GLY A 727 14.37 -31.29 38.20
N ALA A 728 14.37 -31.32 36.87
CA ALA A 728 14.80 -32.51 36.12
C ALA A 728 16.33 -32.63 36.10
N MET A 729 16.84 -33.57 36.89
CA MET A 729 18.06 -34.30 36.55
C MET A 729 17.80 -35.11 35.27
N SER A 730 18.70 -35.06 34.28
CA SER A 730 18.49 -35.77 33.02
C SER A 730 18.47 -37.29 33.26
N GLY A 731 17.40 -37.95 32.79
CA GLY A 731 17.23 -39.40 32.85
C GLY A 731 17.32 -39.99 31.45
N THR A 732 18.27 -40.90 31.19
CA THR A 732 18.34 -41.64 29.92
C THR A 732 17.59 -42.96 30.04
N PRO A 733 16.63 -43.28 29.15
CA PRO A 733 15.96 -44.58 29.16
C PRO A 733 16.98 -45.71 28.96
N VAL A 734 16.97 -46.68 29.86
CA VAL A 734 17.69 -47.95 29.70
C VAL A 734 16.62 -49.03 29.58
N GLY A 735 16.66 -49.84 28.52
CA GLY A 735 15.55 -50.71 28.10
C GLY A 735 14.83 -51.51 29.22
N ASN A 736 13.57 -51.90 28.96
CA ASN A 736 12.59 -52.47 29.92
C ASN A 736 11.87 -51.47 30.85
N GLY A 737 11.77 -50.20 30.46
CA GLY A 737 10.97 -49.21 31.20
C GLY A 737 11.67 -48.61 32.41
N HIS A 738 13.00 -48.77 32.50
CA HIS A 738 13.82 -48.18 33.55
C HIS A 738 14.54 -46.92 33.04
N THR A 739 14.93 -46.06 33.97
CA THR A 739 15.58 -44.79 33.69
C THR A 739 16.91 -44.71 34.43
N ARG A 740 17.95 -44.24 33.72
CA ARG A 740 19.26 -43.92 34.28
C ARG A 740 19.34 -42.43 34.58
N TRP A 741 19.42 -42.08 35.85
CA TRP A 741 19.46 -40.72 36.37
C TRP A 741 20.91 -40.28 36.66
N TYR A 742 21.18 -38.97 36.63
CA TYR A 742 22.49 -38.39 36.92
C TYR A 742 22.39 -37.23 37.92
N GLY A 743 23.31 -37.12 38.89
CA GLY A 743 23.35 -35.92 39.75
C GLY A 743 24.41 -35.93 40.86
N ALA A 744 24.51 -34.82 41.59
CA ALA A 744 25.40 -34.67 42.75
C ALA A 744 24.73 -35.20 44.03
N GLY A 745 25.51 -35.84 44.91
CA GLY A 745 25.00 -36.43 46.15
C GLY A 745 24.22 -37.74 45.98
N ALA A 746 23.49 -38.14 47.03
CA ALA A 746 22.61 -39.31 47.00
C ALA A 746 21.24 -38.93 46.39
N PRO A 747 20.62 -39.82 45.60
CA PRO A 747 19.31 -39.56 45.00
C PRO A 747 18.24 -39.36 46.07
N ALA A 748 17.32 -38.43 45.82
CA ALA A 748 16.15 -38.24 46.69
C ALA A 748 15.29 -39.52 46.70
N GLY A 749 14.75 -39.89 47.86
CA GLY A 749 13.95 -41.12 48.02
C GLY A 749 12.71 -41.20 47.13
N ALA A 750 12.23 -40.07 46.60
CA ALA A 750 11.11 -40.02 45.66
C ALA A 750 11.50 -40.20 44.18
N LEU A 751 12.79 -40.09 43.82
CA LEU A 751 13.27 -40.09 42.44
C LEU A 751 13.26 -41.49 41.80
N GLY A 752 12.69 -41.66 40.60
CA GLY A 752 12.71 -42.91 39.81
C GLY A 752 11.63 -43.95 40.17
N ILE A 753 11.74 -45.16 39.62
CA ILE A 753 10.96 -46.35 40.01
C ILE A 753 11.90 -47.52 40.34
N ASP A 754 11.37 -48.61 40.88
CA ASP A 754 12.17 -49.81 41.12
C ASP A 754 12.76 -50.35 39.79
N GLY A 755 14.07 -50.61 39.82
CA GLY A 755 14.88 -50.98 38.65
C GLY A 755 15.62 -49.80 38.00
N ASP A 756 15.41 -48.57 38.46
CA ASP A 756 16.19 -47.41 38.00
C ASP A 756 17.61 -47.39 38.59
N TYR A 757 18.50 -46.70 37.89
CA TYR A 757 19.89 -46.48 38.28
C TYR A 757 20.15 -44.99 38.40
N TYR A 758 20.98 -44.58 39.36
CA TYR A 758 21.42 -43.20 39.52
C TYR A 758 22.94 -43.17 39.57
N GLU A 759 23.56 -42.40 38.68
CA GLU A 759 25.00 -42.24 38.63
C GLU A 759 25.41 -40.90 39.25
N ARG A 760 26.34 -40.97 40.20
CA ARG A 760 26.77 -39.81 40.98
C ARG A 760 27.93 -39.11 40.28
N GLU A 761 27.74 -37.86 39.87
CA GLU A 761 28.71 -37.13 39.04
C GLU A 761 29.76 -36.34 39.83
N ASP A 762 29.56 -36.12 41.14
CA ASP A 762 30.41 -35.25 41.95
C ASP A 762 31.77 -35.84 42.39
N GLY A 763 32.12 -37.06 41.92
CA GLY A 763 33.42 -37.68 42.18
C GLY A 763 33.70 -38.03 43.65
N GLY A 764 32.67 -38.14 44.50
CA GLY A 764 32.82 -38.53 45.91
C GLY A 764 33.51 -39.89 46.09
N SER A 765 34.37 -40.00 47.11
CA SER A 765 35.36 -41.08 47.28
C SER A 765 34.82 -42.47 47.70
N GLY A 766 33.66 -42.89 47.23
CA GLY A 766 33.19 -44.24 47.55
C GLY A 766 31.77 -44.63 47.15
N THR A 767 31.05 -43.91 46.29
CA THR A 767 29.79 -44.43 45.72
C THR A 767 29.52 -43.74 44.40
N HIS A 768 29.52 -44.52 43.31
CA HIS A 768 29.31 -43.99 41.97
C HIS A 768 27.95 -44.38 41.36
N LEU A 769 27.29 -45.43 41.87
CA LEU A 769 25.99 -45.88 41.35
C LEU A 769 25.02 -46.23 42.48
N TYR A 770 23.77 -45.80 42.35
CA TYR A 770 22.65 -46.23 43.18
C TYR A 770 21.65 -47.01 42.33
N PHE A 771 20.97 -47.96 42.95
CA PHE A 771 19.94 -48.79 42.34
C PHE A 771 18.67 -48.65 43.18
N ARG A 772 17.55 -48.37 42.54
CA ARG A 772 16.28 -48.29 43.24
C ARG A 772 15.62 -49.66 43.30
N SER A 773 15.32 -50.12 44.51
CA SER A 773 14.62 -51.37 44.75
C SER A 773 13.76 -51.24 46.01
N SER A 774 12.54 -51.76 45.94
CA SER A 774 11.54 -51.70 47.02
C SER A 774 11.30 -50.27 47.52
N GLY A 775 11.28 -49.30 46.62
CA GLY A 775 11.06 -47.89 46.90
C GLY A 775 12.26 -47.14 47.48
N THR A 776 13.40 -47.81 47.72
CA THR A 776 14.61 -47.21 48.33
C THR A 776 15.81 -47.27 47.41
N TRP A 777 16.68 -46.26 47.49
CA TRP A 777 17.95 -46.23 46.77
C TRP A 777 19.04 -46.93 47.59
N SER A 778 19.65 -47.95 47.00
CA SER A 778 20.81 -48.63 47.57
C SER A 778 22.06 -48.24 46.80
N ALA A 779 23.07 -47.78 47.53
CA ALA A 779 24.39 -47.45 47.00
C ALA A 779 25.18 -48.74 46.69
N ILE A 780 25.83 -48.79 45.52
CA ILE A 780 26.95 -49.69 45.27
C ILE A 780 28.23 -48.86 45.34
N VAL A 781 29.06 -49.20 46.33
CA VAL A 781 30.42 -48.69 46.52
C VAL A 781 31.33 -49.27 45.46
#